data_AF-A0A4Q7DWS8-F1
#
_entry.id   AF-A0A4Q7DWS8-F1
#
_cell.length_a   1.000
_cell.length_b   1.000
_cell.length_c   1.000
_cell.angle_alpha   90.00
_cell.angle_beta   90.00
_cell.angle_gamma   90.00
#
_symmetry.space_group_name_H-M   'P 1'
#
loop_
_entity.id
_entity.type
_entity.pdbx_description
1 polymer ?
#
loop_
_entity_poly.entity_id
_entity_poly.type
_entity_poly.pdbx_seq_one_letter_code
_entity_poly.pdbx_strand_id
1 'polypeptide(L)'
;MNNNNFFGDFDDLFNALNGQSNGANRYNNQNPFGPTPGRGGNGGGQSLLDQFGTDLTALAKKGKIDPVIGRDREIARVIEILNRRTKNNPVLIGEAGVGKTAVVEGLAQDIVDGSVPAKLQNKRIISLNMVSMVQGTGIRGQFEQRMQQLIKELQSQPDIILFIDEIHEIVGAGNSEGGMDAGNIIKPALARAELQLVGATTIKEFREIEKDSALARRFQPVEVKEPSIDETIKILKGIQKRYEDYHHVKYTDDAIEAAVKLSARYIQDRFLPDKAIDLLDEAGSRMNLTIPYIDKEKIQERIDAAEKLKQDALKNEDYEKAAYYRDQIEKYEKLKDQNVDPDKTPTITAKVMDKIVEEKTNIPVGDIQAQEENQLINLASDLKAKVIGQDEAVDKVARAIRRNRIGFNKSGRPIGSFLFVGPTGVGKTELAKQLALKMFGSEDAMIRFDMSEFMEQYSVSKLIGSAPGYVGYEEAGQLTERVRHNPYSLILLDEVEKAHPDVLNLFLQILDDGRLTDSQGRTVSFKDTIIIMTSNAGQGIKTASVGFAAENNKNEAEETRKVMSQYFKPEFLNRFDDIIQFHPLSKGNLLQIVNLLLDKTNAMVSDQGLHIKVTDAAKDKLVEEGYDPEMGARPLRRVIQEEIEDKVADYKLDHTEAKQLVADLKDGEITIFEEVPALPVTEASKEK
;
A
#
# COMPACT_ATOMS: atom_id res chain seq x y z
N MET A 1 9.00 -32.00 15.60
CA MET A 1 10.35 -31.81 16.18
C MET A 1 11.08 -30.78 15.35
N ASN A 2 11.66 -29.79 16.04
CA ASN A 2 12.05 -28.47 15.56
C ASN A 2 12.94 -28.44 14.31
N ASN A 3 12.62 -27.50 13.42
CA ASN A 3 13.49 -27.05 12.35
C ASN A 3 13.92 -25.61 12.68
N ASN A 4 15.03 -25.49 13.40
CA ASN A 4 15.64 -24.21 13.78
C ASN A 4 17.14 -24.35 13.47
N ASN A 5 17.55 -24.02 12.25
CA ASN A 5 18.97 -23.94 11.87
C ASN A 5 19.19 -23.08 10.62
N PHE A 6 18.56 -21.90 10.59
CA PHE A 6 18.78 -20.87 9.56
C PHE A 6 19.52 -19.62 10.10
N PHE A 7 19.83 -19.59 11.40
CA PHE A 7 20.41 -18.41 12.08
C PHE A 7 21.89 -18.55 12.49
N GLY A 8 22.57 -19.63 12.10
CA GLY A 8 23.95 -19.89 12.54
C GLY A 8 25.06 -19.14 11.78
N ASP A 9 24.75 -18.50 10.66
CA ASP A 9 25.78 -18.00 9.71
C ASP A 9 25.97 -16.48 9.72
N PHE A 10 25.27 -15.77 10.61
CA PHE A 10 25.32 -14.30 10.71
C PHE A 10 26.33 -13.79 11.77
N ASP A 11 26.59 -14.58 12.82
CA ASP A 11 27.52 -14.20 13.90
C ASP A 11 29.00 -14.30 13.48
N ASP A 12 29.34 -15.21 12.56
CA ASP A 12 30.71 -15.34 12.05
C ASP A 12 31.10 -14.22 11.06
N LEU A 13 30.11 -13.59 10.40
CA LEU A 13 30.35 -12.45 9.52
C LEU A 13 30.64 -11.16 10.32
N PHE A 14 30.05 -11.01 11.50
CA PHE A 14 30.23 -9.83 12.36
C PHE A 14 31.59 -9.86 13.10
N ASN A 15 32.08 -11.05 13.45
CA ASN A 15 33.40 -11.24 14.05
C ASN A 15 34.56 -10.98 13.08
N ALA A 16 34.34 -11.09 11.77
CA ALA A 16 35.34 -10.74 10.75
C ALA A 16 35.47 -9.24 10.49
N LEU A 17 34.48 -8.43 10.90
CA LEU A 17 34.41 -6.98 10.62
C LEU A 17 34.80 -6.08 11.80
N ASN A 18 34.81 -6.59 13.04
CA ASN A 18 35.11 -5.80 14.25
C ASN A 18 36.53 -6.00 14.84
N GLY A 19 37.40 -6.69 14.10
CA GLY A 19 38.70 -7.13 14.60
C GLY A 19 39.89 -6.21 14.39
N GLN A 20 39.77 -4.87 14.24
CA GLN A 20 40.96 -4.01 14.35
C GLN A 20 40.68 -2.50 14.52
N SER A 21 40.49 -2.06 15.77
CA SER A 21 40.82 -0.69 16.16
C SER A 21 41.17 -0.60 17.65
N ASN A 22 42.46 -0.44 17.98
CA ASN A 22 42.99 0.63 18.85
C ASN A 22 44.46 0.41 19.22
N GLY A 23 45.30 1.44 19.05
CA GLY A 23 46.69 1.40 19.55
C GLY A 23 47.70 2.46 19.07
N ALA A 24 47.33 3.75 19.05
CA ALA A 24 48.16 4.95 19.28
C ALA A 24 49.61 5.12 18.69
N ASN A 25 49.73 6.14 17.81
CA ASN A 25 50.68 7.28 17.83
C ASN A 25 52.19 7.07 18.09
N ARG A 26 53.06 7.30 17.08
CA ARG A 26 53.85 8.55 16.86
C ARG A 26 54.97 8.41 15.80
N TYR A 27 55.05 9.43 14.93
CA TYR A 27 56.19 9.93 14.13
C TYR A 27 56.99 8.96 13.24
N ASN A 28 56.92 9.11 11.91
CA ASN A 28 57.98 9.85 11.19
C ASN A 28 57.60 10.23 9.76
N ASN A 29 58.14 11.37 9.36
CA ASN A 29 57.93 12.10 8.12
C ASN A 29 58.92 11.60 7.05
N GLN A 30 58.46 11.08 5.90
CA GLN A 30 59.26 11.06 4.65
C GLN A 30 58.43 10.58 3.45
N ASN A 31 58.08 11.52 2.56
CA ASN A 31 57.74 11.24 1.17
C ASN A 31 58.97 10.73 0.43
N PRO A 32 58.81 9.71 -0.43
CA PRO A 32 59.46 9.76 -1.73
C PRO A 32 58.48 9.37 -2.83
N PHE A 33 58.23 10.27 -3.77
CA PHE A 33 57.94 10.02 -5.20
C PHE A 33 57.28 11.27 -5.77
N GLY A 34 58.10 12.26 -6.12
CA GLY A 34 57.71 13.36 -7.00
C GLY A 34 57.90 12.91 -8.47
N PRO A 35 56.96 13.23 -9.39
CA PRO A 35 57.21 13.02 -10.80
C PRO A 35 58.09 14.15 -11.36
N THR A 36 59.11 13.74 -12.11
CA THR A 36 60.03 14.57 -12.89
C THR A 36 59.29 15.29 -14.04
N PRO A 37 59.64 16.55 -14.38
CA PRO A 37 58.92 17.31 -15.40
C PRO A 37 59.34 16.88 -16.82
N GLY A 38 58.36 16.46 -17.63
CA GLY A 38 58.60 16.04 -19.01
C GLY A 38 57.42 16.33 -19.94
N ARG A 39 57.64 17.31 -20.82
CA ARG A 39 57.06 17.52 -22.17
C ARG A 39 55.56 17.84 -22.31
N GLY A 40 55.31 19.05 -22.81
CA GLY A 40 53.99 19.59 -23.11
C GLY A 40 53.22 18.79 -24.18
N GLY A 41 51.93 18.65 -23.89
CA GLY A 41 50.89 18.18 -24.80
C GLY A 41 49.54 18.64 -24.26
N ASN A 42 48.92 19.58 -24.97
CA ASN A 42 47.54 20.08 -24.92
C ASN A 42 46.64 19.62 -23.75
N GLY A 43 46.43 20.50 -22.76
CA GLY A 43 45.46 20.29 -21.69
C GLY A 43 44.04 20.62 -22.14
N GLY A 44 43.20 19.60 -22.29
CA GLY A 44 41.74 19.73 -22.25
C GLY A 44 41.26 19.38 -20.85
N GLY A 45 41.07 20.39 -20.00
CA GLY A 45 40.36 20.18 -18.73
C GLY A 45 38.93 19.74 -19.02
N GLN A 46 38.47 18.65 -18.38
CA GLN A 46 37.08 18.21 -18.50
C GLN A 46 36.12 19.35 -18.12
N SER A 47 35.13 19.58 -18.97
CA SER A 47 34.10 20.60 -18.80
C SER A 47 33.21 20.27 -17.59
N LEU A 48 32.58 21.28 -16.96
CA LEU A 48 31.65 21.02 -15.85
C LEU A 48 30.41 20.28 -16.34
N LEU A 49 29.98 20.56 -17.58
CA LEU A 49 28.86 19.86 -18.22
C LEU A 49 29.20 18.37 -18.46
N ASP A 50 30.45 18.02 -18.73
CA ASP A 50 30.88 16.62 -18.87
C ASP A 50 30.97 15.90 -17.51
N GLN A 51 31.28 16.63 -16.44
CA GLN A 51 31.42 16.07 -15.09
C GLN A 51 30.08 15.86 -14.38
N PHE A 52 29.16 16.81 -14.53
CA PHE A 52 27.90 16.86 -13.77
C PHE A 52 26.64 16.73 -14.65
N GLY A 53 26.82 16.71 -15.97
CA GLY A 53 25.75 16.62 -16.94
C GLY A 53 25.72 15.26 -17.66
N THR A 54 24.52 14.88 -18.10
CA THR A 54 24.30 13.74 -19.01
C THR A 54 23.71 14.24 -20.32
N ASP A 55 24.39 13.96 -21.44
CA ASP A 55 23.91 14.36 -22.77
C ASP A 55 22.82 13.41 -23.27
N LEU A 56 21.56 13.84 -23.15
CA LEU A 56 20.39 13.09 -23.58
C LEU A 56 20.35 12.93 -25.09
N THR A 57 20.79 13.94 -25.86
CA THR A 57 20.85 13.84 -27.32
C THR A 57 21.89 12.81 -27.79
N ALA A 58 22.98 12.63 -27.06
CA ALA A 58 23.95 11.58 -27.33
C ALA A 58 23.41 10.18 -26.97
N LEU A 59 22.60 10.06 -25.91
CA LEU A 59 21.91 8.82 -25.57
C LEU A 59 20.85 8.45 -26.62
N ALA A 60 20.08 9.44 -27.09
CA ALA A 60 19.11 9.29 -28.19
C ALA A 60 19.79 8.74 -29.47
N LYS A 61 20.90 9.36 -29.89
CA LYS A 61 21.71 8.89 -31.05
C LYS A 61 22.20 7.46 -30.91
N LYS A 62 22.46 6.99 -29.68
CA LYS A 62 22.90 5.62 -29.38
C LYS A 62 21.73 4.65 -29.21
N GLY A 63 20.48 5.11 -29.36
CA GLY A 63 19.28 4.30 -29.15
C GLY A 63 19.10 3.84 -27.71
N LYS A 64 19.64 4.58 -26.73
CA LYS A 64 19.58 4.24 -25.29
C LYS A 64 18.37 4.84 -24.56
N ILE A 65 17.70 5.81 -25.16
CA ILE A 65 16.45 6.39 -24.63
C ILE A 65 15.29 5.42 -24.86
N ASP A 66 14.37 5.32 -23.88
CA ASP A 66 13.15 4.52 -24.02
C ASP A 66 12.21 5.15 -25.06
N PRO A 67 11.46 4.34 -25.83
CA PRO A 67 10.49 4.87 -26.78
C PRO A 67 9.44 5.70 -26.04
N VAL A 68 9.34 6.98 -26.40
CA VAL A 68 8.38 7.90 -25.80
C VAL A 68 7.02 7.71 -26.46
N ILE A 69 6.01 7.37 -25.66
CA ILE A 69 4.69 6.97 -26.15
C ILE A 69 3.63 7.90 -25.57
N GLY A 70 2.77 8.44 -26.43
CA GLY A 70 1.60 9.23 -26.02
C GLY A 70 1.90 10.62 -25.47
N ARG A 71 3.10 11.17 -25.71
CA ARG A 71 3.52 12.52 -25.24
C ARG A 71 3.71 13.54 -26.35
N ASP A 72 3.17 13.27 -27.54
CA ASP A 72 3.36 14.13 -28.74
C ASP A 72 2.90 15.57 -28.51
N ARG A 73 1.82 15.76 -27.75
CA ARG A 73 1.25 17.10 -27.47
C ARG A 73 2.15 17.91 -26.55
N GLU A 74 2.64 17.28 -25.48
CA GLU A 74 3.55 17.89 -24.51
C GLU A 74 4.89 18.23 -25.18
N ILE A 75 5.45 17.32 -25.99
CA ILE A 75 6.70 17.54 -26.74
C ILE A 75 6.52 18.70 -27.73
N ALA A 76 5.46 18.69 -28.54
CA ALA A 76 5.16 19.77 -29.48
C ALA A 76 5.02 21.14 -28.77
N ARG A 77 4.40 21.14 -27.58
CA ARG A 77 4.28 22.35 -26.76
C ARG A 77 5.63 22.85 -26.25
N VAL A 78 6.50 21.94 -25.80
CA VAL A 78 7.87 22.26 -25.39
C VAL A 78 8.66 22.87 -26.54
N ILE A 79 8.58 22.28 -27.74
CA ILE A 79 9.19 22.80 -28.98
C ILE A 79 8.67 24.21 -29.30
N GLU A 80 7.36 24.42 -29.23
CA GLU A 80 6.74 25.72 -29.47
C GLU A 80 7.31 26.79 -28.54
N ILE A 81 7.41 26.46 -27.24
CA ILE A 81 7.93 27.38 -26.21
C ILE A 81 9.41 27.68 -26.45
N LEU A 82 10.25 26.67 -26.68
CA LEU A 82 11.68 26.86 -26.94
C LEU A 82 11.96 27.72 -28.18
N ASN A 83 11.04 27.74 -29.15
CA ASN A 83 11.16 28.55 -30.36
C ASN A 83 10.70 30.02 -30.18
N ARG A 84 10.12 30.38 -29.03
CA ARG A 84 9.67 31.76 -28.72
C ARG A 84 10.86 32.70 -28.51
N ARG A 85 10.62 34.00 -28.72
CA ARG A 85 11.60 35.07 -28.45
C ARG A 85 11.68 35.44 -26.97
N THR A 86 10.57 35.35 -26.25
CA THR A 86 10.46 35.63 -24.81
C THR A 86 9.64 34.52 -24.17
N LYS A 87 9.80 34.30 -22.85
CA LYS A 87 9.19 33.17 -22.13
C LYS A 87 9.46 31.82 -22.84
N ASN A 88 10.73 31.61 -23.19
CA ASN A 88 11.19 30.50 -24.00
C ASN A 88 11.78 29.34 -23.17
N ASN A 89 11.54 29.33 -21.86
CA ASN A 89 11.96 28.25 -20.98
C ASN A 89 10.70 27.49 -20.52
N PRO A 90 10.41 26.31 -21.11
CA PRO A 90 9.30 25.49 -20.66
C PRO A 90 9.60 24.88 -19.29
N VAL A 91 8.56 24.77 -18.46
CA VAL A 91 8.61 24.04 -17.20
C VAL A 91 7.51 22.99 -17.21
N LEU A 92 7.90 21.72 -17.21
CA LEU A 92 7.03 20.57 -17.12
C LEU A 92 6.48 20.50 -15.69
N ILE A 93 5.16 20.66 -15.55
CA ILE A 93 4.49 20.61 -14.25
C ILE A 93 3.56 19.39 -14.21
N GLY A 94 3.68 18.59 -13.16
CA GLY A 94 2.88 17.38 -12.97
C GLY A 94 3.34 16.63 -11.74
N GLU A 95 2.55 15.67 -11.29
CA GLU A 95 2.89 14.83 -10.14
C GLU A 95 4.17 14.01 -10.39
N ALA A 96 4.76 13.46 -9.33
CA ALA A 96 5.90 12.54 -9.47
C ALA A 96 5.48 11.25 -10.20
N GLY A 97 6.37 10.68 -11.00
CA GLY A 97 6.12 9.41 -11.71
C GLY A 97 5.29 9.49 -12.99
N VAL A 98 4.71 10.65 -13.35
CA VAL A 98 3.91 10.78 -14.58
C VAL A 98 4.72 10.75 -15.89
N GLY A 99 6.06 10.74 -15.81
CA GLY A 99 6.94 10.71 -16.98
C GLY A 99 7.33 12.09 -17.53
N LYS A 100 7.64 13.06 -16.65
CA LYS A 100 8.16 14.38 -17.06
C LYS A 100 9.48 14.25 -17.82
N THR A 101 10.40 13.43 -17.33
CA THR A 101 11.70 13.15 -17.98
C THR A 101 11.52 12.55 -19.37
N ALA A 102 10.53 11.66 -19.56
CA ALA A 102 10.23 11.07 -20.87
C ALA A 102 9.84 12.12 -21.93
N VAL A 103 9.20 13.23 -21.55
CA VAL A 103 8.91 14.34 -22.49
C VAL A 103 10.20 14.99 -22.99
N VAL A 104 11.21 15.12 -22.11
CA VAL A 104 12.51 15.72 -22.46
C VAL A 104 13.35 14.77 -23.29
N GLU A 105 13.31 13.48 -22.97
CA GLU A 105 13.91 12.42 -23.79
C GLU A 105 13.28 12.36 -25.20
N GLY A 106 11.96 12.53 -25.29
CA GLY A 106 11.24 12.63 -26.56
C GLY A 106 11.65 13.85 -27.37
N LEU A 107 11.83 15.00 -26.72
CA LEU A 107 12.42 16.18 -27.35
C LEU A 107 13.84 15.90 -27.87
N ALA A 108 14.67 15.16 -27.10
CA ALA A 108 16.02 14.81 -27.54
C ALA A 108 15.98 13.93 -28.80
N GLN A 109 15.05 12.98 -28.86
CA GLN A 109 14.81 12.13 -30.01
C GLN A 109 14.36 12.95 -31.24
N ASP A 110 13.38 13.86 -31.08
CA ASP A 110 12.91 14.75 -32.16
C ASP A 110 14.02 15.64 -32.72
N ILE A 111 14.95 16.11 -31.88
CA ILE A 111 16.13 16.86 -32.34
C ILE A 111 17.06 15.99 -33.18
N VAL A 112 17.28 14.73 -32.76
CA VAL A 112 18.14 13.78 -33.48
C VAL A 112 17.54 13.37 -34.81
N ASP A 113 16.22 13.14 -34.85
CA ASP A 113 15.49 12.75 -36.05
C ASP A 113 15.24 13.93 -37.01
N GLY A 114 15.53 15.15 -36.56
CA GLY A 114 15.33 16.37 -37.35
C GLY A 114 13.87 16.80 -37.45
N SER A 115 12.99 16.29 -36.58
CA SER A 115 11.56 16.62 -36.49
C SER A 115 11.28 17.98 -35.81
N VAL A 116 12.31 18.78 -35.56
CA VAL A 116 12.22 20.10 -34.91
C VAL A 116 12.43 21.27 -35.89
N PRO A 117 11.93 22.48 -35.58
CA PRO A 117 12.20 23.68 -36.37
C PRO A 117 13.70 24.00 -36.48
N ALA A 118 14.09 24.71 -37.55
CA ALA A 118 15.49 25.02 -37.88
C ALA A 118 16.32 25.63 -36.73
N LYS A 119 15.71 26.36 -35.79
CA LYS A 119 16.43 26.93 -34.63
C LYS A 119 16.84 25.91 -33.57
N LEU A 120 16.15 24.78 -33.51
CA LEU A 120 16.41 23.70 -32.57
C LEU A 120 17.21 22.56 -33.20
N GLN A 121 17.40 22.59 -34.51
CA GLN A 121 18.27 21.65 -35.22
C GLN A 121 19.69 21.73 -34.66
N ASN A 122 20.32 20.58 -34.49
CA ASN A 122 21.67 20.42 -33.92
C ASN A 122 21.86 20.92 -32.49
N LYS A 123 20.79 21.30 -31.78
CA LYS A 123 20.91 21.60 -30.36
C LYS A 123 21.20 20.31 -29.57
N ARG A 124 21.83 20.47 -28.41
CA ARG A 124 22.12 19.38 -27.47
C ARG A 124 21.29 19.57 -26.22
N ILE A 125 20.78 18.48 -25.66
CA ILE A 125 20.09 18.51 -24.36
C ILE A 125 21.00 17.88 -23.32
N ILE A 126 21.33 18.64 -22.29
CA ILE A 126 22.18 18.18 -21.19
C ILE A 126 21.35 18.21 -19.91
N SER A 127 21.13 17.03 -19.32
CA SER A 127 20.49 16.87 -18.01
C SER A 127 21.52 17.13 -16.91
N LEU A 128 21.26 18.08 -16.02
CA LEU A 128 22.14 18.42 -14.92
C LEU A 128 21.74 17.66 -13.65
N ASN A 129 22.69 16.97 -13.01
CA ASN A 129 22.47 16.37 -11.69
C ASN A 129 22.80 17.40 -10.59
N MET A 130 21.75 17.93 -9.96
CA MET A 130 21.87 18.91 -8.88
C MET A 130 22.59 18.35 -7.66
N VAL A 131 22.31 17.11 -7.25
CA VAL A 131 22.93 16.45 -6.10
C VAL A 131 24.45 16.36 -6.27
N SER A 132 24.93 15.98 -7.46
CA SER A 132 26.36 15.88 -7.73
C SER A 132 27.07 17.24 -7.72
N MET A 133 26.37 18.33 -8.07
CA MET A 133 26.93 19.68 -8.00
C MET A 133 27.23 20.13 -6.56
N VAL A 134 26.44 19.63 -5.59
CA VAL A 134 26.61 19.87 -4.14
C VAL A 134 27.73 19.02 -3.55
N GLN A 135 27.85 17.77 -4.02
CA GLN A 135 28.79 16.80 -3.48
C GLN A 135 30.23 17.33 -3.56
N GLY A 136 30.96 17.17 -2.46
CA GLY A 136 32.32 17.69 -2.32
C GLY A 136 32.42 19.22 -2.17
N THR A 137 31.29 19.94 -2.05
CA THR A 137 31.30 21.35 -1.62
C THR A 137 30.99 21.43 -0.13
N GLY A 138 32.01 21.71 0.68
CA GLY A 138 31.84 21.83 2.14
C GLY A 138 31.22 23.16 2.57
N ILE A 139 31.05 24.10 1.64
CA ILE A 139 30.66 25.50 1.90
C ILE A 139 29.76 25.98 0.74
N ARG A 140 28.61 26.60 1.06
CA ARG A 140 27.65 27.21 0.11
C ARG A 140 28.29 28.04 -1.01
N GLY A 141 29.34 28.80 -0.70
CA GLY A 141 30.05 29.62 -1.69
C GLY A 141 30.75 28.83 -2.81
N GLN A 142 31.16 27.59 -2.57
CA GLN A 142 31.79 26.75 -3.61
C GLN A 142 30.76 26.26 -4.63
N PHE A 143 29.54 25.95 -4.17
CA PHE A 143 28.43 25.62 -5.06
C PHE A 143 28.06 26.80 -5.96
N GLU A 144 27.96 28.01 -5.40
CA GLU A 144 27.70 29.23 -6.18
C GLU A 144 28.79 29.48 -7.24
N GLN A 145 30.07 29.24 -6.90
CA GLN A 145 31.18 29.34 -7.86
C GLN A 145 31.06 28.31 -8.98
N ARG A 146 30.70 27.06 -8.68
CA ARG A 146 30.44 26.02 -9.70
C ARG A 146 29.29 26.43 -10.63
N MET A 147 28.20 26.98 -10.08
CA MET A 147 27.07 27.48 -10.87
C MET A 147 27.45 28.67 -11.76
N GLN A 148 28.27 29.60 -11.26
CA GLN A 148 28.77 30.71 -12.09
C GLN A 148 29.66 30.22 -13.24
N GLN A 149 30.52 29.24 -12.98
CA GLN A 149 31.37 28.63 -14.00
C GLN A 149 30.53 27.87 -15.04
N LEU A 150 29.50 27.13 -14.60
CA LEU A 150 28.54 26.46 -15.47
C LEU A 150 27.84 27.44 -16.41
N ILE A 151 27.32 28.57 -15.88
CA ILE A 151 26.67 29.60 -16.71
C ILE A 151 27.66 30.19 -17.72
N LYS A 152 28.91 30.43 -17.32
CA LYS A 152 29.95 30.95 -18.23
C LYS A 152 30.26 29.96 -19.35
N GLU A 153 30.24 28.67 -19.06
CA GLU A 153 30.43 27.62 -20.06
C GLU A 153 29.24 27.56 -21.04
N LEU A 154 28.00 27.64 -20.53
CA LEU A 154 26.78 27.67 -21.34
C LEU A 154 26.70 28.92 -22.24
N GLN A 155 27.19 30.07 -21.77
CA GLN A 155 27.29 31.30 -22.58
C GLN A 155 28.14 31.12 -23.85
N SER A 156 29.17 30.27 -23.79
CA SER A 156 30.03 29.96 -24.95
C SER A 156 29.47 28.88 -25.87
N GLN A 157 28.41 28.17 -25.45
CA GLN A 157 27.83 27.02 -26.13
C GLN A 157 26.30 27.22 -26.32
N PRO A 158 25.88 28.12 -27.23
CA PRO A 158 24.47 28.49 -27.41
C PRO A 158 23.60 27.38 -28.03
N ASP A 159 24.23 26.31 -28.50
CA ASP A 159 23.58 25.09 -28.99
C ASP A 159 23.04 24.20 -27.85
N ILE A 160 23.39 24.47 -26.60
CA ILE A 160 22.95 23.67 -25.46
C ILE A 160 21.60 24.16 -24.91
N ILE A 161 20.72 23.19 -24.65
CA ILE A 161 19.52 23.32 -23.83
C ILE A 161 19.79 22.56 -22.53
N LEU A 162 19.71 23.25 -21.41
CA LEU A 162 19.89 22.63 -20.10
C LEU A 162 18.57 22.00 -19.64
N PHE A 163 18.59 20.75 -19.21
CA PHE A 163 17.47 20.13 -18.49
C PHE A 163 17.80 20.09 -17.01
N ILE A 164 16.89 20.58 -16.18
CA ILE A 164 16.99 20.51 -14.73
C ILE A 164 15.71 19.87 -14.20
N ASP A 165 15.86 18.65 -13.68
CA ASP A 165 14.82 18.04 -12.87
C ASP A 165 14.77 18.73 -11.51
N GLU A 166 13.58 18.77 -10.91
CA GLU A 166 13.34 19.45 -9.62
C GLU A 166 13.86 20.91 -9.60
N ILE A 167 13.53 21.68 -10.65
CA ILE A 167 14.00 23.07 -10.83
C ILE A 167 13.65 24.01 -9.66
N HIS A 168 12.74 23.63 -8.77
CA HIS A 168 12.44 24.41 -7.57
C HIS A 168 13.61 24.43 -6.57
N GLU A 169 14.47 23.41 -6.55
CA GLU A 169 15.62 23.35 -5.64
C GLU A 169 16.61 24.49 -5.87
N ILE A 170 16.83 24.89 -7.13
CA ILE A 170 17.77 25.98 -7.49
C ILE A 170 17.14 27.36 -7.41
N VAL A 171 15.81 27.41 -7.50
CA VAL A 171 15.02 28.64 -7.57
C VAL A 171 14.53 29.08 -6.18
N GLY A 172 14.54 28.16 -5.21
CA GLY A 172 14.01 28.28 -3.85
C GLY A 172 13.98 29.69 -3.28
N ALA A 173 12.79 30.29 -3.32
CA ALA A 173 12.47 31.61 -2.83
C ALA A 173 12.49 31.66 -1.29
N GLY A 174 13.69 31.78 -0.72
CA GLY A 174 13.90 32.51 0.54
C GLY A 174 13.24 31.99 1.83
N ASN A 175 13.02 30.68 2.03
CA ASN A 175 12.67 30.16 3.35
C ASN A 175 13.30 28.79 3.66
N SER A 176 13.56 28.60 4.96
CA SER A 176 14.17 27.48 5.69
C SER A 176 15.71 27.30 5.60
N GLU A 177 16.32 27.27 6.78
CA GLU A 177 17.73 27.03 7.05
C GLU A 177 18.24 25.77 6.31
N GLY A 178 19.00 25.96 5.22
CA GLY A 178 19.73 24.87 4.55
C GLY A 178 19.49 24.68 3.05
N GLY A 179 18.50 25.37 2.45
CA GLY A 179 18.21 25.25 1.00
C GLY A 179 19.26 25.88 0.08
N MET A 180 19.47 25.28 -1.09
CA MET A 180 20.45 25.68 -2.11
C MET A 180 19.95 26.79 -3.03
N ASP A 181 19.82 28.02 -2.53
CA ASP A 181 19.31 29.13 -3.35
C ASP A 181 20.35 29.65 -4.36
N ALA A 182 20.25 29.19 -5.62
CA ALA A 182 20.99 29.69 -6.78
C ALA A 182 20.18 30.69 -7.63
N GLY A 183 18.98 31.10 -7.17
CA GLY A 183 18.05 31.91 -7.94
C GLY A 183 18.67 33.26 -8.35
N ASN A 184 19.48 33.86 -7.48
CA ASN A 184 20.18 35.12 -7.75
C ASN A 184 21.24 35.00 -8.86
N ILE A 185 21.79 33.81 -9.09
CA ILE A 185 22.81 33.54 -10.12
C ILE A 185 22.14 33.28 -11.48
N ILE A 186 21.00 32.60 -11.48
CA ILE A 186 20.30 32.18 -12.70
C ILE A 186 19.42 33.29 -13.29
N LYS A 187 18.79 34.13 -12.45
CA LYS A 187 17.92 35.24 -12.89
C LYS A 187 18.58 36.16 -13.94
N PRO A 188 19.83 36.65 -13.76
CA PRO A 188 20.47 37.48 -14.78
C PRO A 188 20.73 36.74 -16.10
N ALA A 189 21.14 35.47 -16.05
CA ALA A 189 21.42 34.67 -17.25
C ALA A 189 20.13 34.40 -18.07
N LEU A 190 19.03 34.06 -17.38
CA LEU A 190 17.70 33.95 -18.00
C LEU A 190 17.21 35.28 -18.56
N ALA A 191 17.49 36.39 -17.88
CA ALA A 191 17.07 37.72 -18.33
C ALA A 191 17.79 38.19 -19.59
N ARG A 192 19.08 37.84 -19.74
CA ARG A 192 19.89 38.15 -20.93
C ARG A 192 19.72 37.15 -22.07
N ALA A 193 18.88 36.12 -21.89
CA ALA A 193 18.71 35.01 -22.84
C ALA A 193 20.03 34.25 -23.14
N GLU A 194 20.96 34.27 -22.18
CA GLU A 194 22.23 33.55 -22.22
C GLU A 194 22.07 32.08 -21.78
N LEU A 195 20.96 31.77 -21.12
CA LEU A 195 20.60 30.44 -20.67
C LEU A 195 19.24 30.07 -21.24
N GLN A 196 19.19 28.94 -21.93
CA GLN A 196 17.95 28.29 -22.37
C GLN A 196 17.83 26.96 -21.65
N LEU A 197 16.69 26.73 -20.98
CA LEU A 197 16.49 25.53 -20.18
C LEU A 197 15.07 24.95 -20.32
N VAL A 198 14.95 23.67 -20.01
CA VAL A 198 13.71 22.96 -19.71
C VAL A 198 13.75 22.58 -18.23
N GLY A 199 12.74 22.97 -17.46
CA GLY A 199 12.61 22.56 -16.05
C GLY A 199 11.55 21.48 -15.87
N ALA A 200 11.66 20.67 -14.82
CA ALA A 200 10.57 19.81 -14.34
C ALA A 200 10.37 20.00 -12.84
N THR A 201 9.12 19.98 -12.37
CA THR A 201 8.76 20.14 -10.94
C THR A 201 7.30 19.75 -10.71
N THR A 202 6.85 19.67 -9.46
CA THR A 202 5.43 19.49 -9.14
C THR A 202 4.62 20.78 -9.30
N ILE A 203 3.30 20.64 -9.41
CA ILE A 203 2.39 21.80 -9.50
C ILE A 203 2.51 22.68 -8.25
N LYS A 204 2.69 22.07 -7.07
CA LYS A 204 2.80 22.78 -5.80
C LYS A 204 4.07 23.63 -5.75
N GLU A 205 5.21 23.05 -6.09
CA GLU A 205 6.50 23.74 -6.14
C GLU A 205 6.53 24.86 -7.19
N PHE A 206 5.95 24.62 -8.38
CA PHE A 206 5.92 25.63 -9.44
C PHE A 206 5.19 26.92 -9.02
N ARG A 207 4.16 26.81 -8.17
CA ARG A 207 3.47 28.00 -7.64
C ARG A 207 4.40 28.91 -6.83
N GLU A 208 5.38 28.35 -6.13
CA GLU A 208 6.38 29.15 -5.43
C GLU A 208 7.32 29.88 -6.41
N ILE A 209 7.67 29.23 -7.52
CA ILE A 209 8.45 29.84 -8.61
C ILE A 209 7.66 30.98 -9.29
N GLU A 210 6.36 30.81 -9.50
CA GLU A 210 5.50 31.83 -10.12
C GLU A 210 5.33 33.10 -9.28
N LYS A 211 5.47 33.01 -7.95
CA LYS A 211 5.45 34.19 -7.08
C LYS A 211 6.62 35.13 -7.35
N ASP A 212 7.75 34.63 -7.87
CA ASP A 212 8.88 35.47 -8.25
C ASP A 212 8.64 36.14 -9.62
N SER A 213 8.41 37.45 -9.58
CA SER A 213 8.15 38.27 -10.77
C SER A 213 9.27 38.25 -11.82
N ALA A 214 10.52 38.00 -11.44
CA ALA A 214 11.65 37.92 -12.37
C ALA A 214 11.64 36.59 -13.14
N LEU A 215 11.25 35.50 -12.50
CA LEU A 215 11.22 34.16 -13.07
C LEU A 215 9.92 33.85 -13.82
N ALA A 216 8.77 34.35 -13.34
CA ALA A 216 7.48 34.24 -14.01
C ALA A 216 7.47 34.85 -15.43
N ARG A 217 8.40 35.77 -15.71
CA ARG A 217 8.60 36.38 -17.04
C ARG A 217 9.48 35.55 -17.97
N ARG A 218 10.07 34.46 -17.49
CA ARG A 218 11.03 33.60 -18.21
C ARG A 218 10.51 32.18 -18.42
N PHE A 219 9.71 31.69 -17.48
CA PHE A 219 9.11 30.36 -17.55
C PHE A 219 7.73 30.35 -18.19
N GLN A 220 7.40 29.21 -18.80
CA GLN A 220 6.08 28.90 -19.33
C GLN A 220 5.71 27.47 -18.89
N PRO A 221 4.62 27.27 -18.13
CA PRO A 221 4.22 25.94 -17.71
C PRO A 221 3.71 25.09 -18.88
N VAL A 222 4.00 23.79 -18.80
CA VAL A 222 3.47 22.71 -19.65
C VAL A 222 2.96 21.62 -18.71
N GLU A 223 1.65 21.42 -18.70
CA GLU A 223 1.02 20.42 -17.82
C GLU A 223 1.24 19.01 -18.38
N VAL A 224 1.82 18.12 -17.55
CA VAL A 224 2.01 16.71 -17.86
C VAL A 224 1.05 15.91 -16.98
N LYS A 225 0.02 15.35 -17.60
CA LYS A 225 -1.03 14.60 -16.91
C LYS A 225 -0.66 13.13 -16.73
N GLU A 226 -1.21 12.51 -15.70
CA GLU A 226 -1.22 11.05 -15.56
C GLU A 226 -1.88 10.43 -16.81
N PRO A 227 -1.22 9.47 -17.48
CA PRO A 227 -1.80 8.78 -18.62
C PRO A 227 -2.99 7.93 -18.20
N SER A 228 -3.91 7.72 -19.14
CA SER A 228 -5.01 6.77 -18.96
C SER A 228 -4.50 5.32 -18.86
N ILE A 229 -5.36 4.41 -18.39
CA ILE A 229 -5.06 2.96 -18.35
C ILE A 229 -4.64 2.46 -19.74
N ASP A 230 -5.39 2.82 -20.78
CA ASP A 230 -5.13 2.38 -22.15
C ASP A 230 -3.82 2.94 -22.72
N GLU A 231 -3.51 4.20 -22.42
CA GLU A 231 -2.22 4.81 -22.78
C GLU A 231 -1.07 4.14 -22.03
N THR A 232 -1.25 3.82 -20.75
CA THR A 232 -0.23 3.17 -19.93
C THR A 232 0.05 1.75 -20.40
N ILE A 233 -0.96 0.99 -20.81
CA ILE A 233 -0.77 -0.33 -21.43
C ILE A 233 0.11 -0.20 -22.68
N LYS A 234 -0.13 0.82 -23.53
CA LYS A 234 0.72 1.07 -24.71
C LYS A 234 2.14 1.44 -24.32
N ILE A 235 2.32 2.26 -23.29
CA ILE A 235 3.65 2.61 -22.75
C ILE A 235 4.39 1.34 -22.32
N LEU A 236 3.76 0.49 -21.49
CA LEU A 236 4.36 -0.75 -21.00
C LEU A 236 4.71 -1.70 -22.15
N LYS A 237 3.83 -1.87 -23.15
CA LYS A 237 4.14 -2.69 -24.35
C LYS A 237 5.32 -2.15 -25.15
N GLY A 238 5.53 -0.83 -25.15
CA GLY A 238 6.66 -0.21 -25.83
C GLY A 238 8.01 -0.45 -25.16
N ILE A 239 8.03 -0.46 -23.82
CA ILE A 239 9.24 -0.73 -23.02
C ILE A 239 9.44 -2.22 -22.72
N GLN A 240 8.40 -3.05 -22.91
CA GLN A 240 8.37 -4.48 -22.57
C GLN A 240 9.65 -5.20 -23.00
N LYS A 241 10.04 -5.09 -24.27
CA LYS A 241 11.20 -5.79 -24.82
C LYS A 241 12.50 -5.46 -24.07
N ARG A 242 12.68 -4.22 -23.62
CA ARG A 242 13.88 -3.82 -22.87
C ARG A 242 13.94 -4.49 -21.50
N TYR A 243 12.80 -4.59 -20.81
CA TYR A 243 12.71 -5.29 -19.54
C TYR A 243 12.83 -6.80 -19.70
N GLU A 244 12.28 -7.38 -20.78
CA GLU A 244 12.48 -8.79 -21.14
C GLU A 244 13.96 -9.10 -21.36
N ASP A 245 14.65 -8.27 -22.15
CA ASP A 245 16.07 -8.44 -22.44
C ASP A 245 16.94 -8.23 -21.20
N TYR A 246 16.60 -7.26 -20.34
CA TYR A 246 17.34 -6.94 -19.11
C TYR A 246 17.20 -8.02 -18.04
N HIS A 247 15.97 -8.50 -17.80
CA HIS A 247 15.69 -9.51 -16.78
C HIS A 247 15.74 -10.93 -17.32
N HIS A 248 15.95 -11.14 -18.62
CA HIS A 248 15.90 -12.46 -19.25
C HIS A 248 14.59 -13.21 -18.93
N VAL A 249 13.46 -12.52 -19.08
CA VAL A 249 12.09 -13.02 -18.86
C VAL A 249 11.21 -12.74 -20.07
N LYS A 250 9.99 -13.29 -20.11
CA LYS A 250 8.94 -12.88 -21.06
C LYS A 250 7.70 -12.43 -20.33
N TYR A 251 7.07 -11.34 -20.74
CA TYR A 251 5.78 -10.90 -20.21
C TYR A 251 4.66 -11.31 -21.17
N THR A 252 3.59 -11.88 -20.62
CA THR A 252 2.35 -12.08 -21.37
C THR A 252 1.58 -10.77 -21.51
N ASP A 253 0.77 -10.62 -22.57
CA ASP A 253 -0.10 -9.46 -22.75
C ASP A 253 -1.01 -9.23 -21.53
N ASP A 254 -1.58 -10.32 -20.97
CA ASP A 254 -2.42 -10.27 -19.78
C ASP A 254 -1.65 -9.79 -18.54
N ALA A 255 -0.35 -10.11 -18.42
CA ALA A 255 0.48 -9.62 -17.32
C ALA A 255 0.72 -8.11 -17.43
N ILE A 256 0.91 -7.58 -18.63
CA ILE A 256 1.04 -6.14 -18.86
C ILE A 256 -0.27 -5.43 -18.49
N GLU A 257 -1.41 -5.95 -18.94
CA GLU A 257 -2.70 -5.39 -18.58
C GLU A 257 -2.96 -5.46 -17.06
N ALA A 258 -2.62 -6.58 -16.42
CA ALA A 258 -2.74 -6.77 -14.99
C ALA A 258 -1.88 -5.74 -14.22
N ALA A 259 -0.61 -5.55 -14.60
CA ALA A 259 0.27 -4.56 -13.95
C ALA A 259 -0.34 -3.16 -13.95
N VAL A 260 -0.95 -2.72 -15.06
CA VAL A 260 -1.62 -1.42 -15.13
C VAL A 260 -2.91 -1.39 -14.31
N LYS A 261 -3.81 -2.36 -14.52
CA LYS A 261 -5.15 -2.36 -13.89
C LYS A 261 -5.06 -2.52 -12.36
N LEU A 262 -4.18 -3.41 -11.89
CA LEU A 262 -3.98 -3.65 -10.46
C LEU A 262 -3.30 -2.47 -9.77
N SER A 263 -2.21 -1.92 -10.35
CA SER A 263 -1.56 -0.74 -9.76
C SER A 263 -2.48 0.49 -9.75
N ALA A 264 -3.28 0.70 -10.80
CA ALA A 264 -4.25 1.78 -10.83
C ALA A 264 -5.31 1.67 -9.73
N ARG A 265 -5.71 0.45 -9.38
CA ARG A 265 -6.79 0.19 -8.41
C ARG A 265 -6.29 0.15 -6.96
N TYR A 266 -5.20 -0.56 -6.70
CA TYR A 266 -4.75 -0.92 -5.36
C TYR A 266 -3.57 -0.07 -4.85
N ILE A 267 -2.80 0.58 -5.75
CA ILE A 267 -1.66 1.44 -5.38
C ILE A 267 -2.04 2.90 -5.66
N GLN A 268 -2.66 3.57 -4.68
CA GLN A 268 -3.24 4.92 -4.83
C GLN A 268 -2.29 6.06 -4.43
N ASP A 269 -1.15 5.75 -3.80
CA ASP A 269 -0.15 6.71 -3.36
C ASP A 269 0.78 7.19 -4.49
N ARG A 270 0.81 6.46 -5.62
CA ARG A 270 1.61 6.76 -6.81
C ARG A 270 0.75 6.91 -8.05
N PHE A 271 1.34 7.53 -9.07
CA PHE A 271 0.69 7.81 -10.35
C PHE A 271 1.20 6.88 -11.45
N LEU A 272 0.36 6.62 -12.45
CA LEU A 272 0.78 5.99 -13.70
C LEU A 272 1.71 6.94 -14.49
N PRO A 273 2.62 6.41 -15.32
CA PRO A 273 2.89 4.99 -15.54
C PRO A 273 3.84 4.36 -14.51
N ASP A 274 4.52 5.17 -13.68
CA ASP A 274 5.60 4.74 -12.76
C ASP A 274 5.26 3.49 -11.93
N LYS A 275 4.13 3.51 -11.21
CA LYS A 275 3.72 2.36 -10.39
C LYS A 275 3.48 1.05 -11.17
N ALA A 276 3.12 1.14 -12.45
CA ALA A 276 2.93 -0.03 -13.29
C ALA A 276 4.27 -0.55 -13.83
N ILE A 277 5.22 0.36 -14.12
CA ILE A 277 6.59 0.03 -14.50
C ILE A 277 7.32 -0.64 -13.33
N ASP A 278 7.15 -0.13 -12.10
CA ASP A 278 7.69 -0.71 -10.87
C ASP A 278 7.23 -2.17 -10.68
N LEU A 279 5.94 -2.47 -10.88
CA LEU A 279 5.44 -3.85 -10.85
C LEU A 279 6.04 -4.73 -11.95
N LEU A 280 6.22 -4.18 -13.15
CA LEU A 280 6.81 -4.90 -14.28
C LEU A 280 8.28 -5.26 -13.98
N ASP A 281 9.04 -4.30 -13.43
CA ASP A 281 10.43 -4.46 -13.03
C ASP A 281 10.59 -5.47 -11.88
N GLU A 282 9.76 -5.35 -10.84
CA GLU A 282 9.77 -6.26 -9.70
C GLU A 282 9.44 -7.70 -10.13
N ALA A 283 8.44 -7.88 -11.00
CA ALA A 283 8.10 -9.18 -11.56
C ALA A 283 9.25 -9.79 -12.37
N GLY A 284 9.94 -8.95 -13.16
CA GLY A 284 11.12 -9.33 -13.92
C GLY A 284 12.24 -9.83 -13.03
N SER A 285 12.63 -9.01 -12.06
CA SER A 285 13.68 -9.30 -11.09
C SER A 285 13.39 -10.57 -10.29
N ARG A 286 12.17 -10.70 -9.76
CA ARG A 286 11.74 -11.86 -8.97
C ARG A 286 11.80 -13.15 -9.78
N MET A 287 11.37 -13.10 -11.04
CA MET A 287 11.36 -14.27 -11.90
C MET A 287 12.77 -14.60 -12.42
N ASN A 288 13.63 -13.60 -12.62
CA ASN A 288 15.05 -13.81 -12.94
C ASN A 288 15.77 -14.65 -11.87
N LEU A 289 15.45 -14.46 -10.58
CA LEU A 289 16.03 -15.27 -9.48
C LEU A 289 15.76 -16.77 -9.61
N THR A 290 14.76 -17.18 -10.39
CA THR A 290 14.47 -18.60 -10.67
C THR A 290 15.39 -19.19 -11.73
N ILE A 291 16.14 -18.36 -12.46
CA ILE A 291 17.13 -18.80 -13.44
C ILE A 291 18.38 -19.27 -12.71
N PRO A 292 18.79 -20.55 -12.82
CA PRO A 292 19.99 -21.03 -12.17
C PRO A 292 21.23 -20.33 -12.76
N TYR A 293 21.94 -19.56 -11.92
CA TYR A 293 23.23 -18.98 -12.29
C TYR A 293 24.30 -20.07 -12.32
N ILE A 294 24.77 -20.40 -13.52
CA ILE A 294 25.85 -21.37 -13.75
C ILE A 294 27.12 -20.57 -14.10
N ASP A 295 27.97 -20.39 -13.10
CA ASP A 295 29.29 -19.78 -13.26
C ASP A 295 30.22 -20.74 -14.01
N LYS A 296 30.28 -20.59 -15.34
CA LYS A 296 31.06 -21.47 -16.22
C LYS A 296 32.55 -21.48 -15.85
N GLU A 297 33.09 -20.36 -15.35
CA GLU A 297 34.49 -20.27 -14.95
C GLU A 297 34.76 -21.07 -13.67
N LYS A 298 33.93 -20.91 -12.62
CA LYS A 298 34.08 -21.70 -11.38
C LYS A 298 33.83 -23.19 -11.58
N ILE A 299 32.91 -23.57 -12.47
CA ILE A 299 32.70 -24.98 -12.79
C ILE A 299 33.91 -25.54 -13.54
N GLN A 300 34.53 -24.77 -14.43
CA GLN A 300 35.76 -25.17 -15.09
C GLN A 300 36.90 -25.37 -14.08
N GLU A 301 37.08 -24.44 -13.13
CA GLU A 301 38.10 -24.59 -12.07
C GLU A 301 37.91 -25.88 -11.25
N ARG A 302 36.65 -26.24 -10.94
CA ARG A 302 36.33 -27.50 -10.23
C ARG A 302 36.61 -28.74 -11.06
N ILE A 303 36.36 -28.70 -12.36
CA ILE A 303 36.71 -29.78 -13.29
C ILE A 303 38.23 -29.96 -13.31
N ASP A 304 38.99 -28.89 -13.49
CA ASP A 304 40.45 -28.93 -13.56
C ASP A 304 41.08 -29.44 -12.25
N ALA A 305 40.55 -29.01 -11.10
CA ALA A 305 41.00 -29.49 -9.79
C ALA A 305 40.68 -30.99 -9.58
N ALA A 306 39.47 -31.44 -9.94
CA ALA A 306 39.09 -32.84 -9.84
C ALA A 306 39.90 -33.72 -10.80
N GLU A 307 40.25 -33.21 -11.97
CA GLU A 307 41.11 -33.88 -12.95
C GLU A 307 42.52 -34.09 -12.42
N LYS A 308 43.10 -33.08 -11.76
CA LYS A 308 44.39 -33.18 -11.09
C LYS A 308 44.37 -34.22 -9.97
N LEU A 309 43.34 -34.20 -9.12
CA LEU A 309 43.16 -35.17 -8.02
C LEU A 309 42.95 -36.60 -8.54
N LYS A 310 42.24 -36.79 -9.65
CA LYS A 310 42.10 -38.07 -10.35
C LYS A 310 43.46 -38.59 -10.82
N GLN A 311 44.28 -37.74 -11.44
CA GLN A 311 45.62 -38.12 -11.91
C GLN A 311 46.55 -38.51 -10.75
N ASP A 312 46.51 -37.79 -9.64
CA ASP A 312 47.30 -38.11 -8.45
C ASP A 312 46.83 -39.40 -7.77
N ALA A 313 45.52 -39.67 -7.73
CA ALA A 313 44.97 -40.93 -7.25
C ALA A 313 45.40 -42.12 -8.12
N LEU A 314 45.40 -41.96 -9.46
CA LEU A 314 45.87 -42.99 -10.39
C LEU A 314 47.36 -43.29 -10.25
N LYS A 315 48.21 -42.27 -10.03
CA LYS A 315 49.65 -42.46 -9.77
C LYS A 315 49.94 -43.23 -8.49
N ASN A 316 49.08 -43.08 -7.49
CA ASN A 316 49.19 -43.78 -6.21
C ASN A 316 48.44 -45.12 -6.20
N GLU A 317 47.95 -45.59 -7.36
CA GLU A 317 47.17 -46.82 -7.52
C GLU A 317 45.88 -46.89 -6.67
N ASP A 318 45.34 -45.73 -6.27
CA ASP A 318 44.09 -45.61 -5.52
C ASP A 318 42.90 -45.51 -6.49
N TYR A 319 42.51 -46.67 -7.03
CA TYR A 319 41.48 -46.78 -8.07
C TYR A 319 40.08 -46.39 -7.60
N GLU A 320 39.76 -46.53 -6.31
CA GLU A 320 38.47 -46.10 -5.75
C GLU A 320 38.36 -44.57 -5.73
N LYS A 321 39.40 -43.86 -5.28
CA LYS A 321 39.42 -42.39 -5.34
C LYS A 321 39.42 -41.88 -6.78
N ALA A 322 40.13 -42.54 -7.69
CA ALA A 322 40.13 -42.17 -9.10
C ALA A 322 38.72 -42.31 -9.72
N ALA A 323 37.98 -43.37 -9.39
CA ALA A 323 36.59 -43.53 -9.81
C ALA A 323 35.67 -42.44 -9.24
N TYR A 324 35.81 -42.12 -7.95
CA TYR A 324 35.07 -41.02 -7.31
C TYR A 324 35.27 -39.69 -8.03
N TYR A 325 36.53 -39.29 -8.30
CA TYR A 325 36.80 -38.02 -9.00
C TYR A 325 36.35 -38.04 -10.46
N ARG A 326 36.39 -39.19 -11.15
CA ARG A 326 35.82 -39.33 -12.50
C ARG A 326 34.32 -39.06 -12.49
N ASP A 327 33.58 -39.63 -11.54
CA ASP A 327 32.13 -39.44 -11.45
C ASP A 327 31.78 -37.99 -11.06
N GLN A 328 32.61 -37.31 -10.26
CA GLN A 328 32.48 -35.88 -9.99
C GLN A 328 32.74 -35.01 -11.24
N ILE A 329 33.75 -35.33 -12.05
CA ILE A 329 34.01 -34.64 -13.32
C ILE A 329 32.81 -34.77 -14.25
N GLU A 330 32.25 -35.98 -14.43
CA GLU A 330 31.07 -36.18 -15.26
C GLU A 330 29.86 -35.37 -14.76
N LYS A 331 29.70 -35.25 -13.43
CA LYS A 331 28.67 -34.40 -12.83
C LYS A 331 28.90 -32.91 -13.10
N TYR A 332 30.14 -32.42 -12.98
CA TYR A 332 30.47 -31.03 -13.25
C TYR A 332 30.40 -30.67 -14.73
N GLU A 333 30.78 -31.58 -15.64
CA GLU A 333 30.59 -31.42 -17.09
C GLU A 333 29.10 -31.32 -17.44
N LYS A 334 28.25 -32.19 -16.86
CA LYS A 334 26.79 -32.08 -17.03
C LYS A 334 26.22 -30.75 -16.52
N LEU A 335 26.77 -30.19 -15.43
CA LEU A 335 26.37 -28.87 -14.91
C LEU A 335 26.91 -27.72 -15.77
N LYS A 336 28.09 -27.87 -16.38
CA LYS A 336 28.68 -26.89 -17.31
C LYS A 336 27.92 -26.83 -18.64
N ASP A 337 27.48 -28.00 -19.11
CA ASP A 337 26.72 -28.18 -20.36
C ASP A 337 25.22 -27.92 -20.21
N GLN A 338 24.73 -27.71 -18.99
CA GLN A 338 23.44 -27.05 -18.78
C GLN A 338 23.56 -25.60 -19.25
N ASN A 339 23.43 -25.38 -20.55
CA ASN A 339 23.13 -24.05 -21.06
C ASN A 339 21.82 -23.59 -20.44
N VAL A 340 21.78 -22.33 -19.99
CA VAL A 340 20.52 -21.61 -19.79
C VAL A 340 19.85 -21.63 -21.16
N ASP A 341 18.92 -22.55 -21.33
CA ASP A 341 18.20 -22.74 -22.57
C ASP A 341 17.38 -21.47 -22.84
N PRO A 342 17.61 -20.75 -23.96
CA PRO A 342 16.76 -19.64 -24.36
C PRO A 342 15.27 -20.03 -24.48
N ASP A 343 14.96 -21.33 -24.62
CA ASP A 343 13.58 -21.84 -24.63
C ASP A 343 13.01 -22.08 -23.21
N LYS A 344 13.79 -21.85 -22.15
CA LYS A 344 13.33 -21.87 -20.75
C LYS A 344 13.31 -20.47 -20.11
N THR A 345 13.13 -19.42 -20.91
CA THR A 345 12.90 -18.07 -20.39
C THR A 345 11.66 -18.06 -19.50
N PRO A 346 11.77 -17.73 -18.21
CA PRO A 346 10.60 -17.66 -17.35
C PRO A 346 9.55 -16.70 -17.90
N THR A 347 8.30 -17.15 -17.92
CA THR A 347 7.18 -16.35 -18.42
C THR A 347 6.37 -15.79 -17.26
N ILE A 348 6.22 -14.46 -17.26
CA ILE A 348 5.46 -13.71 -16.28
C ILE A 348 4.01 -13.62 -16.77
N THR A 349 3.12 -14.14 -15.94
CA THR A 349 1.67 -14.20 -16.18
C THR A 349 0.93 -13.24 -15.26
N ALA A 350 -0.35 -12.97 -15.52
CA ALA A 350 -1.20 -12.17 -14.63
C ALA A 350 -1.14 -12.65 -13.17
N LYS A 351 -1.10 -13.98 -12.94
CA LYS A 351 -0.99 -14.57 -11.60
C LYS A 351 0.26 -14.16 -10.82
N VAL A 352 1.36 -13.86 -11.52
CA VAL A 352 2.59 -13.36 -10.89
C VAL A 352 2.38 -11.91 -10.47
N MET A 353 1.76 -11.10 -11.32
CA MET A 353 1.40 -9.72 -11.00
C MET A 353 0.45 -9.65 -9.80
N ASP A 354 -0.54 -10.54 -9.76
CA ASP A 354 -1.47 -10.66 -8.64
C ASP A 354 -0.70 -10.83 -7.33
N LYS A 355 0.12 -11.89 -7.21
CA LYS A 355 0.89 -12.18 -6.00
C LYS A 355 1.80 -11.03 -5.54
N ILE A 356 2.44 -10.34 -6.48
CA ILE A 356 3.30 -9.19 -6.14
C ILE A 356 2.46 -8.07 -5.52
N VAL A 357 1.29 -7.77 -6.11
CA VAL A 357 0.38 -6.77 -5.55
C VAL A 357 -0.18 -7.23 -4.21
N GLU A 358 -0.50 -8.52 -4.03
CA GLU A 358 -0.94 -9.07 -2.74
C GLU A 358 0.10 -8.86 -1.64
N GLU A 359 1.36 -9.19 -1.90
CA GLU A 359 2.44 -9.01 -0.93
C GLU A 359 2.71 -7.53 -0.64
N LYS A 360 2.62 -6.66 -1.66
CA LYS A 360 2.89 -5.22 -1.52
C LYS A 360 1.77 -4.49 -0.77
N THR A 361 0.53 -4.93 -0.94
CA THR A 361 -0.66 -4.23 -0.41
C THR A 361 -1.34 -4.96 0.74
N ASN A 362 -0.99 -6.23 1.00
CA ASN A 362 -1.74 -7.17 1.84
C ASN A 362 -3.20 -7.36 1.41
N ILE A 363 -3.55 -7.01 0.17
CA ILE A 363 -4.89 -7.18 -0.39
C ILE A 363 -4.87 -8.41 -1.30
N PRO A 364 -5.67 -9.45 -1.05
CA PRO A 364 -5.80 -10.58 -1.97
C PRO A 364 -6.33 -10.08 -3.33
N VAL A 365 -5.63 -10.32 -4.45
CA VAL A 365 -5.98 -9.83 -5.80
C VAL A 365 -6.16 -10.92 -6.86
N GLY A 366 -5.56 -12.11 -6.69
CA GLY A 366 -5.52 -13.14 -7.74
C GLY A 366 -6.81 -13.92 -7.94
N ASP A 367 -7.01 -15.00 -7.17
CA ASP A 367 -8.20 -15.86 -7.26
C ASP A 367 -9.45 -15.23 -6.60
N ILE A 368 -9.52 -13.88 -6.59
CA ILE A 368 -10.67 -13.15 -6.07
C ILE A 368 -11.93 -13.67 -6.75
N GLN A 369 -12.05 -13.71 -8.09
CA GLN A 369 -13.39 -13.90 -8.68
C GLN A 369 -14.09 -15.21 -8.26
N ALA A 370 -13.41 -16.36 -8.29
CA ALA A 370 -14.04 -17.63 -7.91
C ALA A 370 -14.17 -17.82 -6.40
N GLN A 371 -13.19 -17.34 -5.61
CA GLN A 371 -13.28 -17.40 -4.14
C GLN A 371 -14.27 -16.38 -3.59
N GLU A 372 -14.24 -15.14 -4.09
CA GLU A 372 -15.18 -14.06 -3.80
C GLU A 372 -16.60 -14.46 -4.23
N GLU A 373 -16.81 -15.10 -5.38
CA GLU A 373 -18.13 -15.62 -5.74
C GLU A 373 -18.65 -16.62 -4.70
N ASN A 374 -17.86 -17.62 -4.31
CA ASN A 374 -18.25 -18.58 -3.28
C ASN A 374 -18.45 -17.92 -1.91
N GLN A 375 -17.60 -16.97 -1.55
CA GLN A 375 -17.67 -16.19 -0.33
C GLN A 375 -18.94 -15.32 -0.30
N LEU A 376 -19.31 -14.72 -1.43
CA LEU A 376 -20.53 -13.95 -1.60
C LEU A 376 -21.79 -14.84 -1.55
N ILE A 377 -21.73 -16.04 -2.13
CA ILE A 377 -22.82 -17.02 -2.07
C ILE A 377 -23.12 -17.40 -0.62
N ASN A 378 -22.07 -17.71 0.15
CA ASN A 378 -22.17 -18.16 1.55
C ASN A 378 -22.14 -17.02 2.58
N LEU A 379 -22.05 -15.76 2.14
CA LEU A 379 -21.88 -14.61 3.04
C LEU A 379 -22.96 -14.55 4.13
N ALA A 380 -24.21 -14.75 3.76
CA ALA A 380 -25.32 -14.68 4.73
C ALA A 380 -25.26 -15.80 5.77
N SER A 381 -24.99 -17.04 5.36
CA SER A 381 -24.88 -18.18 6.28
C SER A 381 -23.69 -18.02 7.24
N ASP A 382 -22.56 -17.57 6.71
CA ASP A 382 -21.34 -17.34 7.47
C ASP A 382 -21.53 -16.25 8.53
N LEU A 383 -22.21 -15.16 8.17
CA LEU A 383 -22.52 -14.07 9.09
C LEU A 383 -23.54 -14.51 10.16
N LYS A 384 -24.60 -15.24 9.79
CA LYS A 384 -25.62 -15.74 10.74
C LYS A 384 -25.04 -16.70 11.79
N ALA A 385 -23.97 -17.43 11.45
CA ALA A 385 -23.29 -18.30 12.42
C ALA A 385 -22.61 -17.53 13.57
N LYS A 386 -22.34 -16.23 13.39
CA LYS A 386 -21.67 -15.38 14.39
C LYS A 386 -22.54 -14.22 14.89
N VAL A 387 -23.44 -13.71 14.06
CA VAL A 387 -24.35 -12.60 14.37
C VAL A 387 -25.72 -13.15 14.71
N ILE A 388 -26.01 -13.24 16.00
CA ILE A 388 -27.21 -13.93 16.51
C ILE A 388 -28.40 -12.99 16.59
N GLY A 389 -29.56 -13.46 16.12
CA GLY A 389 -30.86 -12.79 16.27
C GLY A 389 -31.09 -11.64 15.30
N GLN A 390 -30.26 -11.50 14.26
CA GLN A 390 -30.34 -10.41 13.28
C GLN A 390 -30.34 -10.93 11.83
N ASP A 391 -31.01 -12.06 11.61
CA ASP A 391 -31.01 -12.78 10.32
C ASP A 391 -31.49 -11.91 9.15
N GLU A 392 -32.53 -11.10 9.37
CA GLU A 392 -33.05 -10.18 8.34
C GLU A 392 -32.02 -9.10 7.97
N ALA A 393 -31.34 -8.54 8.97
CA ALA A 393 -30.29 -7.55 8.76
C ALA A 393 -29.13 -8.15 7.94
N VAL A 394 -28.69 -9.36 8.31
CA VAL A 394 -27.66 -10.11 7.58
C VAL A 394 -28.09 -10.37 6.14
N ASP A 395 -29.32 -10.82 5.91
CA ASP A 395 -29.80 -11.13 4.57
C ASP A 395 -29.89 -9.89 3.67
N LYS A 396 -30.33 -8.75 4.20
CA LYS A 396 -30.38 -7.47 3.47
C LYS A 396 -28.98 -7.00 3.08
N VAL A 397 -28.04 -6.99 4.03
CA VAL A 397 -26.64 -6.61 3.79
C VAL A 397 -26.00 -7.53 2.74
N ALA A 398 -26.09 -8.85 2.92
CA ALA A 398 -25.51 -9.81 1.99
C ALA A 398 -26.14 -9.72 0.58
N ARG A 399 -27.44 -9.43 0.48
CA ARG A 399 -28.11 -9.21 -0.82
C ARG A 399 -27.62 -7.94 -1.51
N ALA A 400 -27.49 -6.84 -0.78
CA ALA A 400 -27.01 -5.56 -1.33
C ALA A 400 -25.56 -5.65 -1.82
N ILE A 401 -24.67 -6.27 -1.03
CA ILE A 401 -23.26 -6.48 -1.41
C ILE A 401 -23.16 -7.33 -2.67
N ARG A 402 -23.88 -8.47 -2.73
CA ARG A 402 -23.93 -9.32 -3.93
C ARG A 402 -24.37 -8.57 -5.17
N ARG A 403 -25.45 -7.78 -5.06
CA ARG A 403 -25.97 -6.97 -6.16
C ARG A 403 -24.91 -5.99 -6.67
N ASN A 404 -24.21 -5.31 -5.77
CA ASN A 404 -23.21 -4.32 -6.14
C ASN A 404 -21.96 -4.96 -6.76
N ARG A 405 -21.52 -6.12 -6.28
CA ARG A 405 -20.37 -6.85 -6.81
C ARG A 405 -20.57 -7.43 -8.22
N ILE A 406 -21.80 -7.81 -8.58
CA ILE A 406 -22.12 -8.31 -9.94
C ILE A 406 -22.20 -7.15 -10.97
N GLY A 407 -21.91 -5.90 -10.57
CA GLY A 407 -21.80 -4.77 -11.48
C GLY A 407 -23.11 -4.03 -11.74
N PHE A 408 -24.15 -4.27 -10.93
CA PHE A 408 -25.35 -3.41 -10.94
C PHE A 408 -25.10 -2.03 -10.33
N ASN A 409 -23.92 -1.81 -9.73
CA ASN A 409 -23.45 -0.51 -9.25
C ASN A 409 -22.51 0.15 -10.27
N LYS A 410 -23.07 0.71 -11.37
CA LYS A 410 -22.29 1.38 -12.44
C LYS A 410 -21.75 2.76 -12.08
N SER A 411 -21.96 3.23 -10.86
CA SER A 411 -21.71 4.63 -10.45
C SER A 411 -20.35 4.90 -9.82
N GLY A 412 -19.47 3.92 -9.70
CA GLY A 412 -18.20 4.13 -8.98
C GLY A 412 -18.41 4.47 -7.51
N ARG A 413 -19.49 3.96 -6.90
CA ARG A 413 -19.82 4.08 -5.48
C ARG A 413 -19.08 3.00 -4.67
N PRO A 414 -19.05 3.10 -3.32
CA PRO A 414 -18.59 2.03 -2.46
C PRO A 414 -19.28 0.68 -2.75
N ILE A 415 -18.64 -0.43 -2.34
CA ILE A 415 -19.16 -1.79 -2.49
C ILE A 415 -20.52 -1.94 -1.83
N GLY A 416 -20.72 -1.29 -0.69
CA GLY A 416 -21.99 -1.20 0.00
C GLY A 416 -22.03 -0.01 0.93
N SER A 417 -23.17 0.66 1.02
CA SER A 417 -23.42 1.70 2.01
C SER A 417 -24.67 1.41 2.83
N PHE A 418 -24.52 1.31 4.15
CA PHE A 418 -25.60 0.92 5.06
C PHE A 418 -25.74 1.86 6.24
N LEU A 419 -26.99 2.16 6.62
CA LEU A 419 -27.32 2.79 7.89
C LEU A 419 -27.94 1.73 8.81
N PHE A 420 -27.22 1.33 9.85
CA PHE A 420 -27.65 0.37 10.86
C PHE A 420 -28.37 1.09 11.99
N VAL A 421 -29.66 0.80 12.15
CA VAL A 421 -30.56 1.47 13.09
C VAL A 421 -31.07 0.46 14.11
N GLY A 422 -30.99 0.77 15.40
CA GLY A 422 -31.57 -0.10 16.43
C GLY A 422 -30.97 0.14 17.82
N PRO A 423 -31.33 -0.69 18.81
CA PRO A 423 -30.86 -0.51 20.18
C PRO A 423 -29.34 -0.66 20.32
N THR A 424 -28.83 -0.23 21.47
CA THR A 424 -27.44 -0.47 21.84
C THR A 424 -27.25 -1.94 22.19
N GLY A 425 -26.13 -2.54 21.79
CA GLY A 425 -25.77 -3.90 22.22
C GLY A 425 -26.53 -5.06 21.56
N VAL A 426 -27.22 -4.82 20.44
CA VAL A 426 -27.98 -5.85 19.69
C VAL A 426 -27.21 -6.52 18.55
N GLY A 427 -25.99 -6.05 18.23
CA GLY A 427 -25.12 -6.67 17.22
C GLY A 427 -24.73 -5.81 16.02
N LYS A 428 -25.04 -4.50 15.99
CA LYS A 428 -24.68 -3.58 14.88
C LYS A 428 -23.17 -3.60 14.56
N THR A 429 -22.34 -3.35 15.57
CA THR A 429 -20.87 -3.37 15.44
C THR A 429 -20.34 -4.79 15.21
N GLU A 430 -20.99 -5.82 15.75
CA GLU A 430 -20.58 -7.21 15.54
C GLU A 430 -20.78 -7.62 14.07
N LEU A 431 -21.90 -7.25 13.46
CA LEU A 431 -22.10 -7.47 12.02
C LEU A 431 -21.04 -6.77 11.19
N ALA A 432 -20.66 -5.53 11.52
CA ALA A 432 -19.58 -4.82 10.83
C ALA A 432 -18.24 -5.56 10.94
N LYS A 433 -17.88 -6.04 12.14
CA LYS A 433 -16.64 -6.82 12.37
C LYS A 433 -16.62 -8.14 11.61
N GLN A 434 -17.71 -8.92 11.71
CA GLN A 434 -17.80 -10.20 11.00
C GLN A 434 -17.81 -9.99 9.48
N LEU A 435 -18.40 -8.90 9.01
CA LEU A 435 -18.34 -8.52 7.60
C LEU A 435 -16.91 -8.12 7.19
N ALA A 436 -16.19 -7.37 8.03
CA ALA A 436 -14.80 -7.02 7.78
C ALA A 436 -13.92 -8.27 7.64
N LEU A 437 -14.00 -9.18 8.62
CA LEU A 437 -13.30 -10.46 8.60
C LEU A 437 -13.64 -11.30 7.38
N LYS A 438 -14.93 -11.40 7.03
CA LYS A 438 -15.37 -12.23 5.92
C LYS A 438 -15.04 -11.65 4.56
N MET A 439 -15.16 -10.34 4.37
CA MET A 439 -14.95 -9.67 3.07
C MET A 439 -13.49 -9.29 2.81
N PHE A 440 -12.74 -8.96 3.86
CA PHE A 440 -11.39 -8.39 3.77
C PHE A 440 -10.33 -9.26 4.48
N GLY A 441 -10.72 -10.39 5.06
CA GLY A 441 -9.81 -11.37 5.67
C GLY A 441 -9.30 -11.01 7.08
N SER A 442 -9.49 -9.76 7.53
CA SER A 442 -9.06 -9.31 8.85
C SER A 442 -10.07 -8.35 9.49
N GLU A 443 -10.17 -8.38 10.82
CA GLU A 443 -10.89 -7.36 11.59
C GLU A 443 -10.18 -5.99 11.53
N ASP A 444 -8.86 -5.96 11.33
CA ASP A 444 -8.06 -4.73 11.24
C ASP A 444 -8.34 -3.93 9.96
N ALA A 445 -8.97 -4.56 8.97
CA ALA A 445 -9.48 -3.87 7.79
C ALA A 445 -10.68 -2.96 8.10
N MET A 446 -11.22 -3.02 9.33
CA MET A 446 -12.26 -2.11 9.81
C MET A 446 -11.66 -0.81 10.36
N ILE A 447 -11.87 0.29 9.65
CA ILE A 447 -11.54 1.65 10.10
C ILE A 447 -12.75 2.19 10.85
N ARG A 448 -12.63 2.34 12.17
CA ARG A 448 -13.72 2.79 13.05
C ARG A 448 -13.53 4.25 13.48
N PHE A 449 -14.60 5.04 13.41
CA PHE A 449 -14.69 6.38 13.95
C PHE A 449 -15.91 6.51 14.87
N ASP A 450 -15.70 7.11 16.04
CA ASP A 450 -16.78 7.50 16.95
C ASP A 450 -17.23 8.92 16.61
N MET A 451 -18.47 9.09 16.15
CA MET A 451 -18.98 10.39 15.73
C MET A 451 -19.20 11.38 16.89
N SER A 452 -19.11 10.92 18.15
CA SER A 452 -19.05 11.80 19.31
C SER A 452 -17.79 12.66 19.32
N GLU A 453 -16.69 12.22 18.71
CA GLU A 453 -15.47 13.03 18.54
C GLU A 453 -15.60 14.11 17.44
N PHE A 454 -16.69 14.03 16.65
CA PHE A 454 -16.94 14.85 15.48
C PHE A 454 -18.19 15.74 15.61
N MET A 455 -18.58 16.06 16.85
CA MET A 455 -19.73 16.93 17.15
C MET A 455 -19.50 18.39 16.75
N GLU A 456 -18.25 18.85 16.74
CA GLU A 456 -17.89 20.24 16.47
C GLU A 456 -17.48 20.47 15.02
N GLN A 457 -17.72 21.68 14.50
CA GLN A 457 -17.45 21.99 13.09
C GLN A 457 -15.98 21.81 12.68
N TYR A 458 -15.02 22.17 13.56
CA TYR A 458 -13.60 22.05 13.25
C TYR A 458 -13.12 20.58 13.19
N SER A 459 -13.89 19.62 13.70
CA SER A 459 -13.52 18.21 13.67
C SER A 459 -13.44 17.63 12.25
N VAL A 460 -14.07 18.28 11.26
CA VAL A 460 -13.98 17.92 9.85
C VAL A 460 -12.52 17.87 9.38
N SER A 461 -11.67 18.80 9.84
CA SER A 461 -10.25 18.81 9.45
C SER A 461 -9.50 17.59 9.97
N LYS A 462 -9.95 16.93 11.04
CA LYS A 462 -9.35 15.66 11.48
C LYS A 462 -9.54 14.56 10.43
N LEU A 463 -10.64 14.54 9.68
CA LEU A 463 -10.91 13.52 8.66
C LEU A 463 -10.13 13.76 7.36
N ILE A 464 -10.04 15.02 6.90
CA ILE A 464 -9.48 15.38 5.59
C ILE A 464 -8.17 16.18 5.65
N GLY A 465 -7.66 16.47 6.83
CA GLY A 465 -6.52 17.37 7.05
C GLY A 465 -6.96 18.83 7.19
N SER A 466 -6.09 19.65 7.75
CA SER A 466 -6.28 21.10 7.85
C SER A 466 -5.99 21.79 6.52
N ALA A 467 -6.68 22.90 6.24
CA ALA A 467 -6.42 23.72 5.06
C ALA A 467 -5.07 24.47 5.18
N PRO A 468 -4.44 24.86 4.04
CA PRO A 468 -3.23 25.69 4.07
C PRO A 468 -3.40 26.95 4.93
N GLY A 469 -2.46 27.16 5.86
CA GLY A 469 -2.45 28.33 6.76
C GLY A 469 -3.11 28.13 8.13
N TYR A 470 -3.64 26.92 8.43
CA TYR A 470 -4.15 26.55 9.75
C TYR A 470 -3.15 25.68 10.52
N VAL A 471 -3.21 25.70 11.86
CA VAL A 471 -2.41 24.80 12.72
C VAL A 471 -2.77 23.34 12.38
N GLY A 472 -1.75 22.49 12.21
CA GLY A 472 -1.93 21.10 11.78
C GLY A 472 -2.06 20.93 10.26
N TYR A 473 -1.65 21.91 9.43
CA TYR A 473 -1.63 21.77 7.96
C TYR A 473 -0.79 20.57 7.48
N GLU A 474 0.26 20.20 8.23
CA GLU A 474 1.07 19.01 7.96
C GLU A 474 0.43 17.72 8.48
N GLU A 475 -0.59 17.80 9.34
CA GLU A 475 -1.30 16.63 9.83
C GLU A 475 -2.24 16.10 8.74
N ALA A 476 -1.95 14.87 8.32
CA ALA A 476 -2.68 14.23 7.25
C ALA A 476 -4.06 13.75 7.74
N GLY A 477 -5.06 13.80 6.85
CA GLY A 477 -6.45 13.45 7.20
C GLY A 477 -6.59 12.00 7.64
N GLN A 478 -7.20 11.78 8.80
CA GLN A 478 -7.35 10.46 9.41
C GLN A 478 -8.16 9.47 8.56
N LEU A 479 -9.13 9.96 7.78
CA LEU A 479 -9.94 9.13 6.89
C LEU A 479 -9.22 8.93 5.55
N THR A 480 -8.80 10.03 4.94
CA THR A 480 -8.20 10.01 3.59
C THR A 480 -6.89 9.22 3.58
N GLU A 481 -6.04 9.35 4.59
CA GLU A 481 -4.78 8.59 4.65
C GLU A 481 -4.98 7.11 4.89
N ARG A 482 -5.85 6.73 5.85
CA ARG A 482 -6.08 5.32 6.15
C ARG A 482 -6.67 4.58 4.96
N VAL A 483 -7.60 5.20 4.24
CA VAL A 483 -8.20 4.61 3.03
C VAL A 483 -7.22 4.64 1.85
N ARG A 484 -6.34 5.65 1.75
CA ARG A 484 -5.30 5.66 0.71
C ARG A 484 -4.31 4.50 0.88
N HIS A 485 -3.91 4.18 2.11
CA HIS A 485 -3.02 3.05 2.38
C HIS A 485 -3.75 1.71 2.32
N ASN A 486 -5.00 1.65 2.81
CA ASN A 486 -5.84 0.46 2.82
C ASN A 486 -7.17 0.72 2.09
N PRO A 487 -7.17 0.76 0.75
CA PRO A 487 -8.37 1.08 -0.04
C PRO A 487 -9.43 -0.03 0.02
N TYR A 488 -9.02 -1.25 0.36
CA TYR A 488 -9.90 -2.39 0.59
C TYR A 488 -10.20 -2.51 2.08
N SER A 489 -11.21 -1.75 2.54
CA SER A 489 -11.53 -1.63 3.97
C SER A 489 -13.03 -1.43 4.25
N LEU A 490 -13.42 -1.70 5.50
CA LEU A 490 -14.74 -1.37 6.01
C LEU A 490 -14.66 -0.11 6.87
N ILE A 491 -15.42 0.93 6.54
CA ILE A 491 -15.48 2.17 7.31
C ILE A 491 -16.72 2.12 8.19
N LEU A 492 -16.52 2.12 9.50
CA LEU A 492 -17.57 2.14 10.51
C LEU A 492 -17.65 3.52 11.17
N LEU A 493 -18.79 4.19 11.01
CA LEU A 493 -19.11 5.46 11.67
C LEU A 493 -20.14 5.18 12.76
N ASP A 494 -19.71 5.18 14.02
CA ASP A 494 -20.60 4.91 15.13
C ASP A 494 -21.33 6.17 15.61
N GLU A 495 -22.61 6.03 15.94
CA GLU A 495 -23.48 7.10 16.49
C GLU A 495 -23.58 8.34 15.59
N VAL A 496 -23.84 8.13 14.30
CA VAL A 496 -23.81 9.18 13.28
C VAL A 496 -24.75 10.36 13.52
N GLU A 497 -25.80 10.19 14.34
CA GLU A 497 -26.67 11.28 14.79
C GLU A 497 -25.95 12.34 15.65
N LYS A 498 -24.77 12.03 16.20
CA LYS A 498 -23.96 12.97 16.99
C LYS A 498 -23.04 13.83 16.14
N ALA A 499 -22.76 13.42 14.89
CA ALA A 499 -21.83 14.13 14.03
C ALA A 499 -22.33 15.54 13.66
N HIS A 500 -21.39 16.47 13.47
CA HIS A 500 -21.69 17.76 12.89
C HIS A 500 -22.21 17.61 11.44
N PRO A 501 -23.17 18.42 10.98
CA PRO A 501 -23.71 18.34 9.60
C PRO A 501 -22.65 18.40 8.49
N ASP A 502 -21.55 19.14 8.69
CA ASP A 502 -20.46 19.24 7.70
C ASP A 502 -19.71 17.91 7.51
N VAL A 503 -19.66 17.06 8.54
CA VAL A 503 -19.13 15.69 8.43
C VAL A 503 -20.06 14.85 7.56
N LEU A 504 -21.37 14.96 7.74
CA LEU A 504 -22.35 14.25 6.91
C LEU A 504 -22.28 14.68 5.44
N ASN A 505 -22.08 15.97 5.18
CA ASN A 505 -21.92 16.51 3.82
C ASN A 505 -20.69 15.93 3.12
N LEU A 506 -19.59 15.73 3.85
CA LEU A 506 -18.40 15.06 3.33
C LEU A 506 -18.70 13.63 2.90
N PHE A 507 -19.45 12.88 3.71
CA PHE A 507 -19.81 11.49 3.38
C PHE A 507 -20.81 11.40 2.21
N LEU A 508 -21.63 12.42 1.93
CA LEU A 508 -22.45 12.44 0.71
C LEU A 508 -21.59 12.26 -0.55
N GLN A 509 -20.47 12.97 -0.65
CA GLN A 509 -19.56 12.85 -1.80
C GLN A 509 -19.01 11.43 -1.95
N ILE A 510 -18.67 10.80 -0.82
CA ILE A 510 -18.17 9.43 -0.80
C ILE A 510 -19.25 8.44 -1.22
N LEU A 511 -20.47 8.60 -0.68
CA LEU A 511 -21.60 7.72 -0.98
C LEU A 511 -22.06 7.83 -2.44
N ASP A 512 -21.81 8.96 -3.10
CA ASP A 512 -22.22 9.25 -4.48
C ASP A 512 -21.16 8.89 -5.53
N ASP A 513 -19.95 9.41 -5.37
CA ASP A 513 -18.88 9.33 -6.36
C ASP A 513 -17.80 8.31 -5.98
N GLY A 514 -17.89 7.72 -4.77
CA GLY A 514 -16.87 6.82 -4.23
C GLY A 514 -15.48 7.46 -4.16
N ARG A 515 -15.41 8.77 -3.93
CA ARG A 515 -14.14 9.50 -3.81
C ARG A 515 -14.27 10.66 -2.85
N LEU A 516 -13.14 11.06 -2.27
CA LEU A 516 -13.01 12.25 -1.44
C LEU A 516 -11.74 12.99 -1.81
N THR A 517 -11.83 14.31 -1.91
CA THR A 517 -10.64 15.16 -2.06
C THR A 517 -10.30 15.78 -0.71
N ASP A 518 -9.05 15.60 -0.29
CA ASP A 518 -8.55 16.09 0.98
C ASP A 518 -8.21 17.60 0.92
N SER A 519 -7.83 18.19 2.07
CA SER A 519 -7.49 19.62 2.15
C SER A 519 -6.25 20.02 1.34
N GLN A 520 -5.43 19.05 0.95
CA GLN A 520 -4.21 19.23 0.14
C GLN A 520 -4.47 19.01 -1.36
N GLY A 521 -5.71 18.75 -1.76
CA GLY A 521 -6.13 18.51 -3.15
C GLY A 521 -5.90 17.08 -3.65
N ARG A 522 -5.52 16.14 -2.77
CA ARG A 522 -5.33 14.72 -3.13
C ARG A 522 -6.68 14.04 -3.14
N THR A 523 -6.97 13.26 -4.18
CA THR A 523 -8.25 12.53 -4.30
C THR A 523 -8.04 11.06 -3.96
N VAL A 524 -8.81 10.55 -2.99
CA VAL A 524 -8.78 9.17 -2.51
C VAL A 524 -10.03 8.43 -2.98
N SER A 525 -9.88 7.19 -3.43
CA SER A 525 -10.99 6.37 -3.92
C SER A 525 -11.50 5.42 -2.83
N PHE A 526 -12.82 5.41 -2.66
CA PHE A 526 -13.61 4.61 -1.73
C PHE A 526 -14.42 3.52 -2.44
N LYS A 527 -14.20 3.31 -3.74
CA LYS A 527 -14.91 2.32 -4.57
C LYS A 527 -14.81 0.89 -4.04
N ASP A 528 -13.70 0.60 -3.38
CA ASP A 528 -13.38 -0.72 -2.84
C ASP A 528 -13.65 -0.80 -1.33
N THR A 529 -14.45 0.12 -0.79
CA THR A 529 -14.83 0.16 0.64
C THR A 529 -16.27 -0.30 0.88
N ILE A 530 -16.56 -0.76 2.10
CA ILE A 530 -17.92 -0.87 2.63
C ILE A 530 -18.11 0.21 3.69
N ILE A 531 -19.17 1.02 3.58
CA ILE A 531 -19.46 2.09 4.55
C ILE A 531 -20.65 1.67 5.40
N ILE A 532 -20.44 1.56 6.70
CA ILE A 532 -21.49 1.30 7.67
C ILE A 532 -21.56 2.49 8.61
N MET A 533 -22.75 3.06 8.74
CA MET A 533 -23.05 4.05 9.76
C MET A 533 -23.99 3.44 10.77
N THR A 534 -23.72 3.58 12.06
CA THR A 534 -24.64 3.11 13.11
C THR A 534 -25.36 4.29 13.73
N SER A 535 -26.64 4.08 14.05
CA SER A 535 -27.44 5.04 14.79
C SER A 535 -28.24 4.36 15.88
N ASN A 536 -28.30 5.01 17.04
CA ASN A 536 -29.19 4.63 18.13
C ASN A 536 -30.54 5.34 18.04
N ALA A 537 -30.69 6.28 17.09
CA ALA A 537 -31.94 6.97 16.83
C ALA A 537 -33.06 5.96 16.51
N GLY A 538 -34.24 6.19 17.07
CA GLY A 538 -35.39 5.27 16.94
C GLY A 538 -35.64 4.37 18.15
N GLN A 539 -34.74 4.32 19.14
CA GLN A 539 -35.08 3.80 20.46
C GLN A 539 -36.13 4.71 21.12
N GLY A 540 -37.31 4.15 21.42
CA GLY A 540 -38.36 4.84 22.18
C GLY A 540 -39.53 5.41 21.37
N ILE A 541 -39.51 5.38 20.03
CA ILE A 541 -40.70 5.68 19.24
C ILE A 541 -41.59 4.43 19.23
N LYS A 542 -42.35 4.24 20.31
CA LYS A 542 -43.56 3.43 20.24
C LYS A 542 -44.46 4.14 19.24
N THR A 543 -44.62 3.59 18.04
CA THR A 543 -45.75 3.96 17.20
C THR A 543 -46.99 3.78 18.07
N ALA A 544 -47.68 4.88 18.33
CA ALA A 544 -48.93 4.87 19.07
C ALA A 544 -50.00 4.21 18.20
N SER A 545 -49.94 2.89 18.04
CA SER A 545 -51.00 2.08 17.44
C SER A 545 -51.96 1.62 18.54
N VAL A 546 -52.50 2.58 19.30
CA VAL A 546 -53.66 2.34 20.16
C VAL A 546 -54.90 2.73 19.35
N GLY A 547 -55.48 1.77 18.63
CA GLY A 547 -56.73 1.94 17.91
C GLY A 547 -56.87 1.01 16.69
N PHE A 548 -58.11 0.75 16.29
CA PHE A 548 -58.61 -0.15 15.23
C PHE A 548 -57.98 -0.02 13.82
N ALA A 549 -56.87 0.68 13.63
CA ALA A 549 -56.15 0.88 12.37
C ALA A 549 -54.85 0.06 12.25
N ALA A 550 -54.53 -0.80 13.22
CA ALA A 550 -53.29 -1.60 13.26
C ALA A 550 -53.16 -2.66 12.14
N GLU A 551 -54.22 -2.97 11.39
CA GLU A 551 -54.17 -3.98 10.33
C GLU A 551 -53.68 -3.46 8.97
N ASN A 552 -53.51 -2.14 8.78
CA ASN A 552 -53.25 -1.56 7.45
C ASN A 552 -51.91 -0.82 7.24
N ASN A 553 -51.02 -0.69 8.23
CA ASN A 553 -49.68 -0.11 8.03
C ASN A 553 -48.62 -1.22 7.93
N LYS A 554 -48.44 -1.76 6.71
CA LYS A 554 -47.58 -2.93 6.43
C LYS A 554 -46.12 -2.61 6.06
N ASN A 555 -45.65 -1.37 6.20
CA ASN A 555 -44.29 -1.03 5.79
C ASN A 555 -43.44 -0.54 6.97
N GLU A 556 -42.93 -1.47 7.76
CA GLU A 556 -41.95 -1.19 8.83
C GLU A 556 -40.76 -0.36 8.32
N ALA A 557 -40.30 -0.62 7.08
CA ALA A 557 -39.26 0.17 6.41
C ALA A 557 -39.64 1.65 6.18
N GLU A 558 -40.90 1.96 5.88
CA GLU A 558 -41.36 3.35 5.76
C GLU A 558 -41.41 4.04 7.12
N GLU A 559 -41.79 3.31 8.17
CA GLU A 559 -41.78 3.83 9.53
C GLU A 559 -40.35 4.13 10.01
N THR A 560 -39.40 3.21 9.82
CA THR A 560 -37.98 3.44 10.13
C THR A 560 -37.45 4.65 9.37
N ARG A 561 -37.74 4.77 8.07
CA ARG A 561 -37.30 5.91 7.26
C ARG A 561 -37.90 7.24 7.74
N LYS A 562 -39.16 7.23 8.15
CA LYS A 562 -39.84 8.41 8.73
C LYS A 562 -39.20 8.84 10.04
N VAL A 563 -38.86 7.89 10.91
CA VAL A 563 -38.12 8.18 12.16
C VAL A 563 -36.74 8.76 11.85
N MET A 564 -35.99 8.16 10.92
CA MET A 564 -34.67 8.65 10.52
C MET A 564 -34.71 10.06 9.91
N SER A 565 -35.80 10.42 9.22
CA SER A 565 -35.96 11.75 8.61
C SER A 565 -36.03 12.90 9.63
N GLN A 566 -36.22 12.60 10.92
CA GLN A 566 -36.16 13.59 12.00
C GLN A 566 -34.72 13.99 12.35
N TYR A 567 -33.76 13.09 12.11
CA TYR A 567 -32.35 13.27 12.45
C TYR A 567 -31.50 13.59 11.23
N PHE A 568 -31.86 13.02 10.07
CA PHE A 568 -31.10 13.17 8.83
C PHE A 568 -31.95 13.73 7.71
N LYS A 569 -31.33 14.55 6.86
CA LYS A 569 -31.98 15.07 5.65
C LYS A 569 -32.32 13.90 4.71
N PRO A 570 -33.47 13.94 3.99
CA PRO A 570 -33.83 12.90 3.03
C PRO A 570 -32.75 12.63 1.98
N GLU A 571 -32.01 13.66 1.56
CA GLU A 571 -30.89 13.53 0.64
C GLU A 571 -29.84 12.53 1.13
N PHE A 572 -29.49 12.58 2.42
CA PHE A 572 -28.52 11.68 3.03
C PHE A 572 -29.04 10.24 3.10
N LEU A 573 -30.29 10.06 3.53
CA LEU A 573 -30.94 8.75 3.61
C LEU A 573 -31.09 8.07 2.24
N ASN A 574 -31.22 8.85 1.17
CA ASN A 574 -31.33 8.34 -0.19
C ASN A 574 -29.98 7.87 -0.77
N ARG A 575 -28.83 8.14 -0.12
CA ARG A 575 -27.51 7.72 -0.59
C ARG A 575 -27.04 6.37 -0.02
N PHE A 576 -27.79 5.77 0.90
CA PHE A 576 -27.54 4.40 1.36
C PHE A 576 -28.14 3.39 0.38
N ASP A 577 -27.47 2.25 0.20
CA ASP A 577 -28.02 1.10 -0.50
C ASP A 577 -29.24 0.52 0.23
N ASP A 578 -29.19 0.53 1.57
CA ASP A 578 -30.29 0.13 2.43
C ASP A 578 -30.18 0.70 3.85
N ILE A 579 -31.32 0.83 4.53
CA ILE A 579 -31.40 1.16 5.95
C ILE A 579 -31.75 -0.14 6.69
N ILE A 580 -30.81 -0.61 7.50
CA ILE A 580 -30.88 -1.93 8.13
C ILE A 580 -31.36 -1.77 9.57
N GLN A 581 -32.55 -2.28 9.85
CA GLN A 581 -33.12 -2.29 11.19
C GLN A 581 -32.60 -3.50 11.98
N PHE A 582 -32.24 -3.26 13.24
CA PHE A 582 -31.85 -4.27 14.22
C PHE A 582 -32.88 -4.34 15.33
N HIS A 583 -33.26 -5.57 15.70
CA HIS A 583 -34.30 -5.82 16.70
C HIS A 583 -33.71 -6.12 18.07
N PRO A 584 -34.45 -5.88 19.17
CA PRO A 584 -34.07 -6.36 20.50
C PRO A 584 -33.85 -7.87 20.53
N LEU A 585 -32.88 -8.32 21.32
CA LEU A 585 -32.53 -9.74 21.43
C LEU A 585 -33.54 -10.48 22.31
N SER A 586 -33.99 -11.66 21.87
CA SER A 586 -34.81 -12.55 22.69
C SER A 586 -33.96 -13.36 23.68
N LYS A 587 -34.58 -13.93 24.72
CA LYS A 587 -33.88 -14.84 25.65
C LYS A 587 -33.16 -15.99 24.93
N GLY A 588 -33.78 -16.54 23.89
CA GLY A 588 -33.16 -17.59 23.06
C GLY A 588 -31.91 -17.10 22.32
N ASN A 589 -31.90 -15.85 21.85
CA ASN A 589 -30.72 -15.25 21.23
C ASN A 589 -29.60 -15.05 22.25
N LEU A 590 -29.93 -14.58 23.46
CA LEU A 590 -28.97 -14.36 24.53
C LEU A 590 -28.29 -15.67 24.95
N LEU A 591 -29.04 -16.77 25.07
CA LEU A 591 -28.47 -18.09 25.35
C LEU A 591 -27.46 -18.54 24.27
N GLN A 592 -27.77 -18.31 22.99
CA GLN A 592 -26.84 -18.61 21.91
C GLN A 592 -25.59 -17.72 21.96
N ILE A 593 -25.73 -16.44 22.32
CA ILE A 593 -24.59 -15.52 22.51
C ILE A 593 -23.71 -15.99 23.68
N VAL A 594 -24.32 -16.41 24.80
CA VAL A 594 -23.59 -16.98 25.94
C VAL A 594 -22.78 -18.20 25.51
N ASN A 595 -23.37 -19.14 24.77
CA ASN A 595 -22.63 -20.29 24.25
C ASN A 595 -21.41 -19.85 23.41
N LEU A 596 -21.57 -18.89 22.49
CA LEU A 596 -20.46 -18.38 21.68
C LEU A 596 -19.36 -17.73 22.52
N LEU A 597 -19.69 -17.03 23.60
CA LEU A 597 -18.71 -16.42 24.49
C LEU A 597 -17.99 -17.49 25.33
N LEU A 598 -18.71 -18.48 25.84
CA LEU A 598 -18.14 -19.61 26.58
C LEU A 598 -17.22 -20.47 25.70
N ASP A 599 -17.56 -20.67 24.43
CA ASP A 599 -16.68 -21.36 23.46
C ASP A 599 -15.37 -20.58 23.27
N LYS A 600 -15.43 -19.24 23.20
CA LYS A 600 -14.25 -18.38 23.15
C LYS A 600 -13.42 -18.49 24.44
N THR A 601 -14.06 -18.48 25.60
CA THR A 601 -13.39 -18.66 26.90
C THR A 601 -12.69 -20.03 26.97
N ASN A 602 -13.35 -21.10 26.54
CA ASN A 602 -12.76 -22.44 26.44
C ASN A 602 -11.56 -22.50 25.49
N ALA A 603 -11.63 -21.82 24.34
CA ALA A 603 -10.51 -21.76 23.40
C ALA A 603 -9.28 -21.08 24.04
N MET A 604 -9.46 -20.01 24.82
CA MET A 604 -8.36 -19.28 25.46
C MET A 604 -7.60 -20.11 26.51
N VAL A 605 -8.28 -21.04 27.20
CA VAL A 605 -7.66 -21.89 28.24
C VAL A 605 -7.26 -23.28 27.73
N SER A 606 -7.56 -23.59 26.47
CA SER A 606 -7.34 -24.91 25.88
C SER A 606 -5.87 -25.33 25.83
N ASP A 607 -4.94 -24.39 25.62
CA ASP A 607 -3.48 -24.64 25.61
C ASP A 607 -2.96 -25.14 26.96
N GLN A 608 -3.67 -24.83 28.05
CA GLN A 608 -3.36 -25.30 29.40
C GLN A 608 -4.00 -26.68 29.70
N GLY A 609 -4.67 -27.28 28.71
CA GLY A 609 -5.40 -28.54 28.86
C GLY A 609 -6.64 -28.43 29.75
N LEU A 610 -7.16 -27.22 29.93
CA LEU A 610 -8.36 -26.93 30.72
C LEU A 610 -9.60 -26.93 29.83
N HIS A 611 -10.68 -27.52 30.31
CA HIS A 611 -11.99 -27.45 29.66
C HIS A 611 -13.06 -27.13 30.71
N ILE A 612 -13.95 -26.19 30.38
CA ILE A 612 -15.00 -25.68 31.26
C ILE A 612 -16.35 -26.01 30.62
N LYS A 613 -17.08 -26.93 31.24
CA LYS A 613 -18.44 -27.30 30.87
C LYS A 613 -19.43 -26.49 31.70
N VAL A 614 -20.22 -25.65 31.05
CA VAL A 614 -21.25 -24.85 31.71
C VAL A 614 -22.62 -25.51 31.52
N THR A 615 -23.34 -25.78 32.60
CA THR A 615 -24.68 -26.38 32.55
C THR A 615 -25.72 -25.39 32.03
N ASP A 616 -26.86 -25.89 31.53
CA ASP A 616 -27.92 -25.02 31.01
C ASP A 616 -28.53 -24.13 32.10
N ALA A 617 -28.60 -24.60 33.35
CA ALA A 617 -29.03 -23.80 34.49
C ALA A 617 -28.08 -22.63 34.78
N ALA A 618 -26.76 -22.87 34.71
CA ALA A 618 -25.77 -21.80 34.83
C ALA A 618 -25.85 -20.83 33.66
N LYS A 619 -26.08 -21.29 32.42
CA LYS A 619 -26.28 -20.40 31.26
C LYS A 619 -27.51 -19.52 31.39
N ASP A 620 -28.62 -20.06 31.88
CA ASP A 620 -29.83 -19.28 32.15
C ASP A 620 -29.55 -18.17 33.17
N LYS A 621 -28.81 -18.49 34.24
CA LYS A 621 -28.39 -17.52 35.26
C LYS A 621 -27.50 -16.42 34.68
N LEU A 622 -26.52 -16.77 33.84
CA LEU A 622 -25.66 -15.80 33.15
C LEU A 622 -26.47 -14.86 32.24
N VAL A 623 -27.53 -15.36 31.58
CA VAL A 623 -28.42 -14.52 30.76
C VAL A 623 -29.25 -13.58 31.63
N GLU A 624 -29.78 -14.05 32.76
CA GLU A 624 -30.56 -13.23 33.68
C GLU A 624 -29.76 -12.07 34.26
N GLU A 625 -28.49 -12.30 34.60
CA GLU A 625 -27.60 -11.27 35.15
C GLU A 625 -26.97 -10.38 34.08
N GLY A 626 -26.75 -10.91 32.87
CA GLY A 626 -26.10 -10.17 31.80
C GLY A 626 -27.02 -9.52 30.77
N TYR A 627 -28.35 -9.67 30.91
CA TYR A 627 -29.33 -8.98 30.06
C TYR A 627 -29.77 -7.66 30.67
N ASP A 628 -29.56 -6.58 29.91
CA ASP A 628 -30.04 -5.24 30.25
C ASP A 628 -30.91 -4.72 29.09
N PRO A 629 -32.16 -4.28 29.33
CA PRO A 629 -33.03 -3.76 28.28
C PRO A 629 -32.49 -2.51 27.55
N GLU A 630 -31.67 -1.69 28.20
CA GLU A 630 -31.05 -0.48 27.64
C GLU A 630 -29.69 -0.79 26.96
N MET A 631 -28.91 -1.73 27.50
CA MET A 631 -27.57 -2.07 27.01
C MET A 631 -27.50 -3.35 26.16
N GLY A 632 -28.60 -4.08 26.02
CA GLY A 632 -28.70 -5.33 25.27
C GLY A 632 -27.79 -6.42 25.85
N ALA A 633 -27.02 -7.08 24.97
CA ALA A 633 -26.11 -8.16 25.33
C ALA A 633 -24.72 -7.68 25.83
N ARG A 634 -24.48 -6.36 25.92
CA ARG A 634 -23.15 -5.82 26.31
C ARG A 634 -22.64 -6.32 27.66
N PRO A 635 -23.47 -6.43 28.72
CA PRO A 635 -22.99 -6.87 30.04
C PRO A 635 -22.56 -8.34 30.08
N LEU A 636 -23.04 -9.20 29.18
CA LEU A 636 -22.80 -10.66 29.22
C LEU A 636 -21.32 -11.04 29.32
N ARG A 637 -20.43 -10.33 28.61
CA ARG A 637 -18.98 -10.62 28.69
C ARG A 637 -18.45 -10.39 30.10
N ARG A 638 -18.86 -9.31 30.75
CA ARG A 638 -18.44 -8.99 32.12
C ARG A 638 -18.98 -10.04 33.10
N VAL A 639 -20.24 -10.43 32.95
CA VAL A 639 -20.85 -11.46 33.81
C VAL A 639 -20.14 -12.80 33.63
N ILE A 640 -19.80 -13.20 32.40
CA ILE A 640 -19.02 -14.43 32.17
C ILE A 640 -17.62 -14.32 32.79
N GLN A 641 -16.97 -13.16 32.70
CA GLN A 641 -15.67 -12.96 33.33
C GLN A 641 -15.76 -13.15 34.86
N GLU A 642 -16.71 -12.47 35.52
CA GLU A 642 -16.89 -12.50 36.98
C GLU A 642 -17.38 -13.87 37.48
N GLU A 643 -18.35 -14.49 36.79
CA GLU A 643 -19.01 -15.72 37.27
C GLU A 643 -18.36 -17.02 36.77
N ILE A 644 -17.58 -16.97 35.69
CA ILE A 644 -16.92 -18.14 35.11
C ILE A 644 -15.42 -18.00 35.18
N GLU A 645 -14.84 -16.98 34.55
CA GLU A 645 -13.37 -16.88 34.40
C GLU A 645 -12.67 -16.71 35.75
N ASP A 646 -13.12 -15.77 36.58
CA ASP A 646 -12.54 -15.49 37.90
C ASP A 646 -12.69 -16.70 38.83
N LYS A 647 -13.89 -17.30 38.89
CA LYS A 647 -14.15 -18.49 39.73
C LYS A 647 -13.37 -19.72 39.28
N VAL A 648 -13.19 -19.90 37.97
CA VAL A 648 -12.35 -20.98 37.42
C VAL A 648 -10.88 -20.75 37.76
N ALA A 649 -10.40 -19.51 37.66
CA ALA A 649 -9.03 -19.16 38.02
C ALA A 649 -8.76 -19.47 39.50
N ASP A 650 -9.64 -19.01 40.40
CA ASP A 650 -9.54 -19.29 41.84
C ASP A 650 -9.55 -20.79 42.12
N TYR A 651 -10.51 -21.53 41.54
CA TYR A 651 -10.60 -22.97 41.72
C TYR A 651 -9.34 -23.70 41.23
N LYS A 652 -8.80 -23.29 40.07
CA LYS A 652 -7.62 -23.89 39.45
C LYS A 652 -6.34 -23.62 40.25
N LEU A 653 -6.23 -22.46 40.91
CA LEU A 653 -5.11 -22.15 41.80
C LEU A 653 -5.13 -23.02 43.06
N ASP A 654 -6.31 -23.29 43.61
CA ASP A 654 -6.49 -24.19 44.75
C ASP A 654 -6.36 -25.68 44.35
N HIS A 655 -6.71 -26.03 43.11
CA HIS A 655 -6.72 -27.40 42.57
C HIS A 655 -5.88 -27.50 41.30
N THR A 656 -4.55 -27.46 41.47
CA THR A 656 -3.58 -27.36 40.36
C THR A 656 -3.60 -28.52 39.36
N GLU A 657 -4.12 -29.69 39.73
CA GLU A 657 -4.25 -30.84 38.81
C GLU A 657 -5.56 -30.85 38.00
N ALA A 658 -6.56 -30.05 38.39
CA ALA A 658 -7.89 -30.15 37.80
C ALA A 658 -7.93 -29.74 36.32
N LYS A 659 -8.55 -30.55 35.45
CA LYS A 659 -8.55 -30.29 33.99
C LYS A 659 -9.95 -30.18 33.37
N GLN A 660 -10.93 -30.90 33.93
CA GLN A 660 -12.30 -30.91 33.44
C GLN A 660 -13.18 -30.25 34.50
N LEU A 661 -13.48 -28.98 34.32
CA LEU A 661 -14.27 -28.20 35.26
C LEU A 661 -15.72 -28.13 34.80
N VAL A 662 -16.64 -28.17 35.75
CA VAL A 662 -18.07 -27.95 35.53
C VAL A 662 -18.49 -26.71 36.30
N ALA A 663 -19.13 -25.77 35.59
CA ALA A 663 -19.82 -24.64 36.18
C ALA A 663 -21.32 -24.97 36.24
N ASP A 664 -21.84 -25.12 37.46
CA ASP A 664 -23.25 -25.45 37.71
C ASP A 664 -23.89 -24.52 38.74
N LEU A 665 -25.22 -24.44 38.70
CA LEU A 665 -25.99 -23.62 39.62
C LEU A 665 -26.28 -24.39 40.91
N LYS A 666 -25.75 -23.92 42.05
CA LYS A 666 -26.04 -24.45 43.39
C LYS A 666 -26.45 -23.32 44.32
N ASP A 667 -27.56 -23.50 45.03
CA ASP A 667 -28.11 -22.50 45.97
C ASP A 667 -28.31 -21.09 45.36
N GLY A 668 -28.54 -21.02 44.04
CA GLY A 668 -28.75 -19.77 43.32
C GLY A 668 -27.46 -19.07 42.86
N GLU A 669 -26.29 -19.66 43.11
CA GLU A 669 -24.98 -19.15 42.69
C GLU A 669 -24.26 -20.13 41.77
N ILE A 670 -23.45 -19.61 40.84
CA ILE A 670 -22.62 -20.46 39.98
C ILE A 670 -21.41 -20.93 40.78
N THR A 671 -21.23 -22.25 40.84
CA THR A 671 -20.13 -22.92 41.55
C THR A 671 -19.32 -23.79 40.60
N ILE A 672 -18.00 -23.76 40.77
CA ILE A 672 -17.04 -24.52 39.96
C ILE A 672 -16.61 -25.77 40.73
N PHE A 673 -16.59 -26.91 40.06
CA PHE A 673 -16.05 -28.17 40.59
C PHE A 673 -15.49 -29.04 39.48
N GLU A 674 -14.58 -29.97 39.80
CA GLU A 674 -14.07 -30.93 38.83
C GLU A 674 -15.09 -32.03 38.49
N GLU A 675 -15.20 -32.39 37.20
CA GLU A 675 -16.06 -33.48 36.73
C GLU A 675 -15.57 -34.81 37.29
N VAL A 676 -16.27 -35.36 38.28
CA VAL A 676 -15.96 -36.69 38.83
C VAL A 676 -16.43 -37.73 37.82
N PRO A 677 -15.55 -38.63 37.32
CA PRO A 677 -15.97 -39.69 36.41
C PRO A 677 -17.02 -40.57 37.09
N ALA A 678 -18.17 -40.74 36.43
CA ALA A 678 -19.22 -41.63 36.91
C ALA A 678 -18.65 -43.06 37.09
N LEU A 679 -18.68 -43.58 38.31
CA LEU A 679 -18.33 -44.97 38.59
C LEU A 679 -19.21 -45.90 37.74
N PRO A 680 -18.65 -46.93 37.08
CA PRO A 680 -19.46 -47.88 36.33
C PRO A 680 -20.41 -48.60 37.30
N VAL A 681 -21.71 -48.53 36.99
CA VAL A 681 -22.75 -49.25 37.73
C VAL A 681 -22.48 -50.74 37.59
N THR A 682 -22.00 -51.38 38.65
CA THR A 682 -21.89 -52.83 38.73
C THR A 682 -23.29 -53.42 38.70
N GLU A 683 -23.57 -54.24 37.69
CA GLU A 683 -24.76 -55.09 37.63
C GLU A 683 -24.86 -55.91 38.92
N ALA A 684 -25.91 -55.67 39.70
CA ALA A 684 -26.25 -56.49 40.84
C ALA A 684 -26.53 -57.91 40.37
N SER A 685 -25.73 -58.84 40.88
CA SER A 685 -25.87 -60.27 40.79
C SER A 685 -27.28 -60.74 41.18
N LYS A 686 -28.03 -61.23 40.18
CA LYS A 686 -29.14 -62.16 40.42
C LYS A 686 -28.57 -63.54 40.77
N GLU A 687 -28.42 -63.82 42.06
CA GLU A 687 -28.40 -65.19 42.60
C GLU A 687 -29.21 -65.26 43.91
N LYS A 688 -30.52 -65.49 43.76
CA LYS A 688 -31.30 -66.62 44.32
C LYS A 688 -32.78 -66.30 44.37
#